data_AF-A0A6J5B328-F1
#
_entry.id   AF-A0A6J5B328-F1
#
_cell.length_a   1.000
_cell.length_b   1.000
_cell.length_c   1.000
_cell.angle_alpha   90.00
_cell.angle_beta   90.00
_cell.angle_gamma   90.00
#
_symmetry.space_group_name_H-M   'P 1'
#
loop_
_entity.id
_entity.type
_entity.pdbx_description
1 polymer ?
#
loop_
_entity_poly.entity_id
_entity_poly.type
_entity_poly.pdbx_seq_one_letter_code
_entity_poly.pdbx_strand_id
1 'polypeptide(L)'
;MASLEQIAAQLAAAGHPKLPEGHPRVSDNGKPHRYGPGKKFWYSIHQVVRHGQVLGYIGAYGRWVGDDNGSQAFEWQGEAAAPEDLAATRARQAELDREDERKRVHAAKMASNRARQQWQHAFEDGESAYLVRKQITPEGVRFDAEGTLLVPMYQYGVGEPRMVGLQKVTPDGAKRFNKGMEKKGAEFRIGELTVDDKIVMLAEGYATGRSIRMATDAQIPLSVCYDAGGILPAARALRSAYPDIHILICADDDWKIEQRLREHVAADYGYSGELVIGAAAIEIEAKNTSYMLHAQYKQINGGVEYIELAVWNDVMPERVWRFENTGRKRAEEAVADVGHASIVYPRFADRGERKLTDFNDLHCEEGLHVVKAQIEAALLAALAPAADEIPPYPHLHAVAPIADPLYGEAVALVRQGRRATVSGVQRGLRIGYNRAAALIEEMQKAGVISAPAANDVRTVIDPHSAASATSADASRADGEVENGAFTWRQQLRRAEKSAAILPSLDNIFAILSNDEKWQGVFGFEQFSLRIMKLKPPPFEGGEVGEWSDRDDARCVLWLGQRYSFSPRSDVVADAVFLVADRHRYHEVRDYLESLQWDRKERLRTWLVQYALAPDTEYVRLVAFKFLLGAIGRVMKPGCKMDNVLILEGVQDAGKSALFRTLWGEKWFTDANIVIGDKDTFSVMAGKWLIELAELDALSKSDSSNAKRFFTTAVDTYRPPYARRAIDVPRQSVFGGTVNFDTYLKDESGNRRYWPVKAGTPLDLRGLAQDRDQIWAEAYQEYREWEQANAEAGGVLPAPWQVLPHEKPLFSTEQEARYEGDIYETMIARHIAMLGKVTMEDILGDCLKLEIAKWSPAEQRRVGKAMKSLGWIRKRASSGNREWYYTPPDPVDEPMPVIPATVARAEHDDDAPL
;
A
#
# COMPACT_ATOMS: atom_id res chain seq x y z
N MET A 1 4.13 37.60 55.48
CA MET A 1 2.82 37.87 54.90
C MET A 1 3.07 38.32 53.48
N ALA A 2 2.51 37.67 52.47
CA ALA A 2 2.46 38.27 51.13
C ALA A 2 1.19 39.13 51.07
N SER A 3 1.30 40.44 50.85
CA SER A 3 0.19 41.32 50.47
C SER A 3 -0.19 41.06 49.00
N LEU A 4 -1.37 41.53 48.57
CA LEU A 4 -1.75 41.43 47.15
C LEU A 4 -0.77 42.19 46.24
N GLU A 5 -0.15 43.27 46.73
CA GLU A 5 0.90 44.00 46.01
C GLU A 5 2.17 43.16 45.85
N GLN A 6 2.59 42.45 46.90
CA GLN A 6 3.75 41.54 46.82
C GLN A 6 3.48 40.37 45.87
N ILE A 7 2.25 39.85 45.84
CA ILE A 7 1.84 38.84 44.86
C ILE A 7 1.89 39.41 43.43
N ALA A 8 1.39 40.62 43.21
CA ALA A 8 1.47 41.27 41.91
C ALA A 8 2.93 41.48 41.46
N ALA A 9 3.82 41.83 42.39
CA ALA A 9 5.25 41.96 42.12
C ALA A 9 5.90 40.62 41.76
N GLN A 10 5.57 39.53 42.46
CA GLN A 10 6.06 38.18 42.13
C GLN A 10 5.56 37.72 40.75
N LEU A 11 4.29 37.98 40.42
CA LEU A 11 3.75 37.68 39.09
C LEU A 11 4.48 38.48 37.99
N ALA A 12 4.75 39.75 38.22
CA ALA A 12 5.51 40.60 37.29
C ALA A 12 6.95 40.10 37.12
N ALA A 13 7.62 39.73 38.22
CA ALA A 13 8.98 39.17 38.21
C ALA A 13 9.04 37.82 37.49
N ALA A 14 7.99 37.00 37.60
CA ALA A 14 7.84 35.76 36.84
C ALA A 14 7.49 35.97 35.35
N GLY A 15 7.40 37.22 34.90
CA GLY A 15 7.10 37.58 33.52
C GLY A 15 5.66 37.25 33.11
N HIS A 16 4.70 37.37 34.04
CA HIS A 16 3.27 37.37 33.71
C HIS A 16 2.86 38.70 33.04
N PRO A 17 1.86 38.69 32.15
CA PRO A 17 1.33 39.90 31.54
C PRO A 17 0.62 40.79 32.58
N LYS A 18 0.38 42.05 32.24
CA LYS A 18 -0.34 43.00 33.11
C LYS A 18 -1.68 42.40 33.56
N LEU A 19 -1.92 42.44 34.87
CA LEU A 19 -3.15 41.93 35.47
C LEU A 19 -4.37 42.74 35.03
N PRO A 20 -5.55 42.11 34.88
CA PRO A 20 -6.81 42.81 34.67
C PRO A 20 -7.11 43.77 35.83
N GLU A 21 -7.91 44.80 35.57
CA GLU A 21 -8.35 45.74 36.60
C GLU A 21 -9.08 44.99 37.74
N GLY A 22 -8.73 45.30 39.00
CA GLY A 22 -9.26 44.60 40.19
C GLY A 22 -8.59 43.27 40.55
N HIS A 23 -7.46 42.94 39.93
CA HIS A 23 -6.62 41.77 40.25
C HIS A 23 -5.22 42.21 40.75
N PRO A 24 -4.51 41.39 41.56
CA PRO A 24 -4.85 40.03 41.96
C PRO A 24 -5.87 40.00 43.10
N ARG A 25 -6.69 38.95 43.15
CA ARG A 25 -7.75 38.74 44.15
C ARG A 25 -7.80 37.27 44.58
N VAL A 26 -8.40 37.00 45.74
CA VAL A 26 -8.58 35.64 46.28
C VAL A 26 -9.41 34.80 45.31
N SER A 27 -9.00 33.54 45.11
CA SER A 27 -9.63 32.59 44.21
C SER A 27 -11.06 32.25 44.62
N ASP A 28 -11.98 32.41 43.68
CA ASP A 28 -13.39 32.04 43.85
C ASP A 28 -13.51 30.51 43.98
N ASN A 29 -13.78 29.99 45.18
CA ASN A 29 -13.88 28.55 45.48
C ASN A 29 -12.64 27.74 45.07
N GLY A 30 -11.45 28.32 45.23
CA GLY A 30 -10.18 27.66 44.91
C GLY A 30 -9.88 27.49 43.42
N LYS A 31 -10.71 28.06 42.53
CA LYS A 31 -10.45 28.02 41.09
C LYS A 31 -9.38 29.04 40.69
N PRO A 32 -8.38 28.63 39.89
CA PRO A 32 -7.35 29.55 39.42
C PRO A 32 -7.93 30.58 38.45
N HIS A 33 -7.55 31.85 38.64
CA HIS A 33 -7.86 32.93 37.73
C HIS A 33 -6.96 32.86 36.49
N ARG A 34 -7.57 32.65 35.32
CA ARG A 34 -6.85 32.59 34.04
C ARG A 34 -6.96 33.90 33.27
N TYR A 35 -5.84 34.43 32.78
CA TYR A 35 -5.74 35.74 32.14
C TYR A 35 -4.60 35.82 31.10
N GLY A 36 -4.45 36.98 30.47
CA GLY A 36 -3.45 37.22 29.43
C GLY A 36 -3.77 36.61 28.06
N PRO A 37 -2.85 36.71 27.08
CA PRO A 37 -3.04 36.18 25.73
C PRO A 37 -3.41 34.69 25.75
N GLY A 38 -4.54 34.35 25.12
CA GLY A 38 -5.06 32.98 25.07
C GLY A 38 -5.43 32.37 26.43
N LYS A 39 -5.54 33.16 27.51
CA LYS A 39 -5.78 32.69 28.89
C LYS A 39 -4.76 31.63 29.34
N LYS A 40 -3.51 31.74 28.85
CA LYS A 40 -2.41 30.82 29.16
C LYS A 40 -1.84 31.04 30.56
N PHE A 41 -1.93 32.25 31.12
CA PHE A 41 -1.42 32.56 32.46
C PHE A 41 -2.50 32.33 33.50
N TRP A 42 -2.11 31.86 34.68
CA TRP A 42 -3.02 31.67 35.79
C TRP A 42 -2.37 31.96 37.14
N TYR A 43 -3.20 32.32 38.11
CA TYR A 43 -2.81 32.35 39.51
C TYR A 43 -3.96 31.84 40.37
N SER A 44 -3.66 31.25 41.53
CA SER A 44 -4.62 30.93 42.58
C SER A 44 -4.12 31.50 43.89
N ILE A 45 -4.95 32.27 44.58
CA ILE A 45 -4.61 32.93 45.85
C ILE A 45 -5.64 32.54 46.89
N HIS A 46 -5.16 32.14 48.06
CA HIS A 46 -5.96 31.78 49.22
C HIS A 46 -5.58 32.67 50.40
N GLN A 47 -6.58 33.06 51.16
CA GLN A 47 -6.41 33.90 52.33
C GLN A 47 -6.10 33.05 53.56
N VAL A 48 -5.04 33.39 54.27
CA VAL A 48 -4.73 32.83 55.59
C VAL A 48 -5.36 33.74 56.64
N VAL A 49 -6.28 33.20 57.42
CA VAL A 49 -7.07 33.95 58.42
C VAL A 49 -6.86 33.37 59.79
N ARG A 50 -6.58 34.22 60.79
CA ARG A 50 -6.48 33.86 62.20
C ARG A 50 -7.34 34.81 63.03
N HIS A 51 -8.23 34.27 63.86
CA HIS A 51 -9.18 35.05 64.68
C HIS A 51 -9.96 36.13 63.91
N GLY A 52 -10.34 35.85 62.65
CA GLY A 52 -11.07 36.79 61.80
C GLY A 52 -10.20 37.87 61.14
N GLN A 53 -8.89 37.90 61.40
CA GLN A 53 -7.94 38.80 60.74
C GLN A 53 -7.15 38.11 59.63
N VAL A 54 -6.92 38.83 58.55
CA VAL A 54 -6.14 38.36 57.39
C VAL A 54 -4.66 38.42 57.73
N LEU A 55 -4.01 37.28 57.90
CA LEU A 55 -2.57 37.20 58.13
C LEU A 55 -1.75 37.26 56.84
N GLY A 56 -2.37 37.10 55.68
CA GLY A 56 -1.71 37.18 54.39
C GLY A 56 -2.30 36.21 53.39
N TYR A 57 -1.60 36.08 52.27
CA TYR A 57 -2.06 35.29 51.14
C TYR A 57 -1.02 34.22 50.77
N ILE A 58 -1.50 33.03 50.42
CA ILE A 58 -0.71 31.92 49.90
C ILE A 58 -1.30 31.44 48.59
N GLY A 59 -0.54 30.69 47.80
CA GLY A 59 -1.09 30.07 46.61
C GLY A 59 -0.01 29.75 45.61
N ALA A 60 -0.42 29.60 44.36
CA ALA A 60 0.46 29.28 43.25
C ALA A 60 0.09 30.07 42.01
N TYR A 61 1.03 30.18 41.10
CA TYR A 61 0.85 30.78 39.80
C TYR A 61 1.58 29.98 38.74
N GLY A 62 1.23 30.19 37.48
CA GLY A 62 1.92 29.52 36.40
C GLY A 62 1.43 29.94 35.03
N ARG A 63 2.03 29.31 34.02
CA ARG A 63 1.67 29.47 32.63
C ARG A 63 1.51 28.08 32.02
N TRP A 64 0.38 27.85 31.36
CA TRP A 64 0.15 26.62 30.62
C TRP A 64 1.05 26.56 29.37
N VAL A 65 1.86 25.51 29.29
CA VAL A 65 2.70 25.13 28.14
C VAL A 65 2.40 23.67 27.82
N GLY A 66 1.58 23.42 26.80
CA GLY A 66 1.04 22.08 26.55
C GLY A 66 0.18 21.61 27.73
N ASP A 67 0.50 20.44 28.27
CA ASP A 67 -0.15 19.83 29.45
C ASP A 67 0.47 20.28 30.79
N ASP A 68 1.63 20.95 30.77
CA ASP A 68 2.26 21.49 31.98
C ASP A 68 1.62 22.83 32.36
N ASN A 69 1.20 22.94 33.62
CA ASN A 69 0.60 24.17 34.14
C ASN A 69 1.64 25.18 34.67
N GLY A 70 2.92 24.80 34.72
CA GLY A 70 4.03 25.66 35.15
C GLY A 70 3.86 26.16 36.59
N SER A 71 3.22 25.36 37.46
CA SER A 71 2.86 25.76 38.81
C SER A 71 4.09 26.07 39.67
N GLN A 72 4.13 27.29 40.20
CA GLN A 72 5.11 27.77 41.17
C GLN A 72 4.37 28.32 42.37
N ALA A 73 4.86 28.00 43.57
CA ALA A 73 4.30 28.57 44.79
C ALA A 73 4.70 30.05 44.89
N PHE A 74 3.80 30.89 45.43
CA PHE A 74 4.20 32.22 45.86
C PHE A 74 5.18 32.11 47.02
N GLU A 75 6.25 32.90 46.96
CA GLU A 75 7.21 33.00 48.06
C GLU A 75 6.57 33.73 49.24
N TRP A 76 6.63 33.10 50.40
CA TRP A 76 6.13 33.68 51.64
C TRP A 76 7.17 34.63 52.24
N GLN A 77 6.88 35.93 52.20
CA GLN A 77 7.77 36.96 52.72
C GLN A 77 7.36 37.49 54.12
N GLY A 78 7.07 36.61 55.09
CA GLY A 78 7.03 37.03 56.50
C GLY A 78 7.00 35.88 57.50
N GLU A 79 6.48 36.09 58.72
CA GLU A 79 6.55 35.09 59.80
C GLU A 79 5.92 33.75 59.42
N ALA A 80 6.56 32.64 59.78
CA ALA A 80 6.10 31.30 59.46
C ALA A 80 4.70 31.04 60.06
N ALA A 81 3.75 30.61 59.24
CA ALA A 81 2.42 30.23 59.72
C ALA A 81 2.54 29.06 60.72
N ALA A 82 1.78 29.12 61.83
CA ALA A 82 1.79 28.05 62.81
C ALA A 82 1.33 26.72 62.16
N PRO A 83 1.91 25.56 62.54
CA PRO A 83 1.55 24.26 61.96
C PRO A 83 0.04 23.96 61.97
N GLU A 84 -0.67 24.44 62.99
CA GLU A 84 -2.12 24.29 63.16
C GLU A 84 -2.92 25.06 62.09
N ASP A 85 -2.48 26.27 61.71
CA ASP A 85 -3.12 27.10 60.69
C ASP A 85 -2.94 26.51 59.28
N LEU A 86 -1.76 25.93 59.02
CA LEU A 86 -1.47 25.18 57.79
C LEU A 86 -2.31 23.90 57.72
N ALA A 87 -2.51 23.20 58.84
CA ALA A 87 -3.35 22.01 58.91
C ALA A 87 -4.83 22.33 58.66
N ALA A 88 -5.36 23.42 59.24
CA ALA A 88 -6.73 23.88 59.00
C ALA A 88 -6.97 24.27 57.52
N THR A 89 -5.98 24.91 56.89
CA THR A 89 -6.04 25.25 55.47
C THR A 89 -6.00 24.00 54.57
N ARG A 90 -5.13 23.03 54.89
CA ARG A 90 -5.08 21.72 54.21
C ARG A 90 -6.40 20.95 54.36
N ALA A 91 -7.03 20.98 55.53
CA ALA A 91 -8.32 20.33 55.76
C ALA A 91 -9.45 20.97 54.94
N ARG A 92 -9.48 22.31 54.84
CA ARG A 92 -10.43 23.05 53.99
C ARG A 92 -10.21 22.75 52.51
N GLN A 93 -8.95 22.63 52.07
CA GLN A 93 -8.61 22.22 50.71
C GLN A 93 -9.10 20.79 50.43
N ALA A 94 -8.84 19.85 51.34
CA ALA A 94 -9.30 18.47 51.20
C ALA A 94 -10.85 18.33 51.21
N GLU A 95 -11.57 19.27 51.82
CA GLU A 95 -13.03 19.32 51.75
C GLU A 95 -13.52 19.87 50.39
N LEU A 96 -12.93 20.95 49.90
CA LEU A 96 -13.20 21.47 48.56
C LEU A 96 -12.88 20.45 47.46
N ASP A 97 -11.74 19.75 47.58
CA ASP A 97 -11.34 18.69 46.64
C ASP A 97 -12.36 17.53 46.65
N ARG A 98 -12.86 17.15 47.83
CA ARG A 98 -13.93 16.14 47.96
C ARG A 98 -15.25 16.61 47.35
N GLU A 99 -15.60 17.88 47.51
CA GLU A 99 -16.82 18.45 46.93
C GLU A 99 -16.72 18.54 45.39
N ASP A 100 -15.58 18.97 44.88
CA ASP A 100 -15.30 19.04 43.44
C ASP A 100 -15.25 17.64 42.81
N GLU A 101 -14.69 16.64 43.50
CA GLU A 101 -14.72 15.25 43.07
C GLU A 101 -16.16 14.72 43.05
N ARG A 102 -16.98 15.00 44.07
CA ARG A 102 -18.42 14.65 44.06
C ARG A 102 -19.15 15.31 42.88
N LYS A 103 -18.90 16.60 42.62
CA LYS A 103 -19.48 17.32 41.47
C LYS A 103 -19.04 16.70 40.15
N ARG A 104 -17.77 16.30 40.03
CA ARG A 104 -17.21 15.65 38.84
C ARG A 104 -17.85 14.28 38.60
N VAL A 105 -17.93 13.42 39.62
CA VAL A 105 -18.59 12.11 39.54
C VAL A 105 -20.07 12.26 39.17
N HIS A 106 -20.77 13.24 39.78
CA HIS A 106 -22.16 13.52 39.42
C HIS A 106 -22.29 14.00 37.97
N ALA A 107 -21.45 14.92 37.53
CA ALA A 107 -21.43 15.42 36.15
C ALA A 107 -21.14 14.30 35.14
N ALA A 108 -20.22 13.40 35.45
CA ALA A 108 -19.88 12.23 34.64
C ALA A 108 -21.07 11.25 34.51
N LYS A 109 -21.73 10.95 35.64
CA LYS A 109 -22.96 10.13 35.64
C LYS A 109 -24.05 10.75 34.76
N MET A 110 -24.28 12.05 34.88
CA MET A 110 -25.25 12.77 34.05
C MET A 110 -24.84 12.81 32.58
N ALA A 111 -23.55 12.93 32.27
CA ALA A 111 -23.03 12.88 30.90
C ALA A 111 -23.23 11.50 30.26
N SER A 112 -22.93 10.42 30.99
CA SER A 112 -23.20 9.03 30.59
C SER A 112 -24.68 8.80 30.29
N ASN A 113 -25.59 9.27 31.18
CA ASN A 113 -27.03 9.11 30.96
C ASN A 113 -27.51 9.83 29.70
N ARG A 114 -27.05 11.08 29.47
CA ARG A 114 -27.34 11.82 28.24
C ARG A 114 -26.81 11.10 27.00
N ALA A 115 -25.60 10.55 27.07
CA ALA A 115 -25.00 9.80 25.97
C ALA A 115 -25.84 8.55 25.62
N ARG A 116 -26.27 7.77 26.62
CA ARG A 116 -27.14 6.60 26.38
C ARG A 116 -28.49 6.99 25.78
N GLN A 117 -29.10 8.06 26.29
CA GLN A 117 -30.36 8.56 25.74
C GLN A 117 -30.18 8.98 24.28
N GLN A 118 -29.12 9.74 23.96
CA GLN A 118 -28.80 10.13 22.58
C GLN A 118 -28.56 8.91 21.69
N TRP A 119 -27.81 7.93 22.17
CA TRP A 119 -27.55 6.68 21.46
C TRP A 119 -28.83 5.91 21.14
N GLN A 120 -29.74 5.79 22.10
CA GLN A 120 -31.02 5.06 21.95
C GLN A 120 -31.98 5.72 20.94
N HIS A 121 -31.94 7.05 20.82
CA HIS A 121 -32.78 7.79 19.86
C HIS A 121 -32.13 7.95 18.48
N ALA A 122 -30.87 7.55 18.34
CA ALA A 122 -30.14 7.63 17.09
C ALA A 122 -30.45 6.43 16.19
N PHE A 123 -30.40 6.68 14.88
CA PHE A 123 -30.62 5.68 13.85
C PHE A 123 -29.38 4.80 13.65
N GLU A 124 -29.60 3.52 13.39
CA GLU A 124 -28.51 2.57 13.09
C GLU A 124 -27.97 2.77 11.67
N ASP A 125 -28.86 3.09 10.74
CA ASP A 125 -28.53 3.45 9.37
C ASP A 125 -28.68 4.96 9.16
N GLY A 126 -27.80 5.53 8.34
CA GLY A 126 -27.85 6.94 8.01
C GLY A 126 -26.71 7.38 7.11
N GLU A 127 -26.86 8.56 6.51
CA GLU A 127 -25.82 9.18 5.70
C GLU A 127 -25.02 10.17 6.54
N SER A 128 -23.71 10.19 6.36
CA SER A 128 -22.84 11.19 6.99
C SER A 128 -21.85 11.76 5.99
N ALA A 129 -21.90 13.07 5.78
CA ALA A 129 -20.94 13.79 4.93
C ALA A 129 -19.49 13.58 5.41
N TYR A 130 -19.30 13.37 6.72
CA TYR A 130 -18.00 13.03 7.29
C TYR A 130 -17.47 11.68 6.78
N LEU A 131 -18.30 10.63 6.81
CA LEU A 131 -17.93 9.29 6.33
C LEU A 131 -17.62 9.31 4.83
N VAL A 132 -18.43 10.01 4.03
CA VAL A 132 -18.21 10.19 2.58
C VAL A 132 -16.88 10.90 2.31
N ARG A 133 -16.62 12.03 2.99
CA ARG A 133 -15.36 12.77 2.83
C ARG A 133 -14.14 11.94 3.24
N LYS A 134 -14.31 11.10 4.26
CA LYS A 134 -13.26 10.22 4.79
C LYS A 134 -13.19 8.87 4.05
N GLN A 135 -14.03 8.65 3.04
CA GLN A 135 -14.11 7.43 2.20
C GLN A 135 -14.27 6.13 3.01
N ILE A 136 -14.94 6.18 4.16
CA ILE A 136 -15.11 5.03 5.07
C ILE A 136 -16.57 4.66 5.23
N THR A 137 -16.85 3.36 5.41
CA THR A 137 -18.19 2.86 5.74
C THR A 137 -18.41 2.84 7.26
N PRO A 138 -19.65 3.02 7.75
CA PRO A 138 -19.92 2.96 9.19
C PRO A 138 -19.73 1.54 9.74
N GLU A 139 -19.26 1.45 10.99
CA GLU A 139 -19.23 0.22 11.79
C GLU A 139 -19.38 0.58 13.27
N GLY A 140 -20.42 0.04 13.92
CA GLY A 140 -20.72 0.24 15.34
C GLY A 140 -20.95 1.71 15.75
N VAL A 141 -21.42 2.54 14.82
CA VAL A 141 -21.75 3.95 15.00
C VAL A 141 -23.21 4.19 14.68
N ARG A 142 -23.75 5.33 15.12
CA ARG A 142 -25.16 5.72 14.86
C ARG A 142 -25.25 7.14 14.32
N PHE A 143 -26.44 7.51 13.86
CA PHE A 143 -26.71 8.78 13.18
C PHE A 143 -27.83 9.54 13.88
N ASP A 144 -27.67 10.85 14.06
CA ASP A 144 -28.82 11.72 14.35
C ASP A 144 -29.53 12.19 13.07
N ALA A 145 -30.67 12.86 13.23
CA ALA A 145 -31.50 13.31 12.12
C ALA A 145 -30.80 14.33 11.20
N GLU A 146 -29.77 15.01 11.72
CA GLU A 146 -28.97 16.01 11.01
C GLU A 146 -27.75 15.40 10.29
N GLY A 147 -27.57 14.07 10.33
CA GLY A 147 -26.43 13.38 9.70
C GLY A 147 -25.12 13.47 10.49
N THR A 148 -25.19 13.84 11.78
CA THR A 148 -24.05 13.78 12.70
C THR A 148 -23.75 12.32 13.03
N LEU A 149 -22.48 11.95 12.88
CA LEU A 149 -22.01 10.63 13.28
C LEU A 149 -21.80 10.58 14.80
N LEU A 150 -22.42 9.62 15.46
CA LEU A 150 -22.26 9.34 16.88
C LEU A 150 -21.34 8.12 17.04
N VAL A 151 -20.15 8.34 17.59
CA VAL A 151 -19.18 7.28 17.92
C VAL A 151 -19.20 7.04 19.43
N PRO A 152 -19.49 5.82 19.90
CA PRO A 152 -19.74 5.56 21.31
C PRO A 152 -18.47 5.40 22.13
N MET A 153 -18.37 6.08 23.27
CA MET A 153 -17.20 6.02 24.14
C MET A 153 -17.48 5.16 25.36
N TYR A 154 -16.75 4.07 25.52
CA TYR A 154 -16.90 3.12 26.61
C TYR A 154 -15.66 3.07 27.50
N GLN A 155 -15.85 2.68 28.76
CA GLN A 155 -14.78 2.17 29.60
C GLN A 155 -15.00 0.67 29.81
N TYR A 156 -13.98 -0.10 29.51
CA TYR A 156 -13.97 -1.56 29.64
C TYR A 156 -13.27 -1.90 30.96
N GLY A 157 -13.92 -2.73 31.78
CA GLY A 157 -13.41 -3.18 33.07
C GLY A 157 -13.91 -4.59 33.35
N VAL A 158 -13.99 -4.97 34.62
CA VAL A 158 -14.57 -6.26 35.01
C VAL A 158 -16.10 -6.17 34.86
N GLY A 159 -16.66 -6.81 33.84
CA GLY A 159 -18.10 -6.82 33.54
C GLY A 159 -18.48 -6.10 32.24
N GLU A 160 -19.74 -5.66 32.13
CA GLU A 160 -20.25 -5.03 30.91
C GLU A 160 -19.59 -3.66 30.61
N PRO A 161 -19.34 -3.34 29.32
CA PRO A 161 -18.79 -2.04 28.94
C PRO A 161 -19.67 -0.87 29.39
N ARG A 162 -19.07 0.08 30.11
CA ARG A 162 -19.80 1.26 30.60
C ARG A 162 -19.67 2.41 29.62
N MET A 163 -20.78 2.82 28.98
CA MET A 163 -20.79 4.02 28.14
C MET A 163 -20.56 5.27 29.00
N VAL A 164 -19.51 6.03 28.70
CA VAL A 164 -19.12 7.27 29.42
C VAL A 164 -19.43 8.53 28.61
N GLY A 165 -19.59 8.42 27.29
CA GLY A 165 -19.91 9.55 26.41
C GLY A 165 -20.10 9.15 24.95
N LEU A 166 -20.35 10.14 24.09
CA LEU A 166 -20.31 10.03 22.64
C LEU A 166 -19.33 11.06 22.07
N GLN A 167 -18.54 10.67 21.08
CA GLN A 167 -17.92 11.60 20.15
C GLN A 167 -18.93 11.86 19.01
N LYS A 168 -19.24 13.14 18.82
CA LYS A 168 -20.21 13.62 17.82
C LYS A 168 -19.45 14.30 16.71
N VAL A 169 -19.50 13.75 15.51
CA VAL A 169 -18.83 14.30 14.33
C VAL A 169 -19.89 14.89 13.43
N THR A 170 -19.98 16.21 13.44
CA THR A 170 -20.95 16.95 12.63
C THR A 170 -20.62 16.85 11.14
N PRO A 171 -21.57 17.15 10.23
CA PRO A 171 -21.33 17.06 8.78
C PRO A 171 -20.12 17.87 8.26
N ASP A 172 -19.81 19.00 8.89
CA ASP A 172 -18.61 19.81 8.60
C ASP A 172 -17.29 19.16 9.08
N GLY A 173 -17.37 18.17 9.98
CA GLY A 173 -16.24 17.46 10.58
C GLY A 173 -15.86 17.89 11.98
N ALA A 174 -16.58 18.82 12.60
CA ALA A 174 -16.27 19.24 13.96
C ALA A 174 -16.57 18.10 14.96
N LYS A 175 -15.56 17.74 15.75
CA LYS A 175 -15.67 16.70 16.79
C LYS A 175 -16.09 17.34 18.12
N ARG A 176 -17.21 16.90 18.68
CA ARG A 176 -17.74 17.39 19.98
C ARG A 176 -17.97 16.22 20.94
N PHE A 177 -17.80 16.47 22.23
CA PHE A 177 -17.97 15.48 23.29
C PHE A 177 -19.09 15.87 24.25
N ASN A 178 -19.67 14.91 24.97
CA ASN A 178 -20.62 15.23 26.03
C ASN A 178 -19.93 16.02 27.15
N LYS A 179 -20.43 17.20 27.47
CA LYS A 179 -19.89 18.03 28.56
C LYS A 179 -19.93 17.27 29.89
N GLY A 180 -18.79 17.24 30.58
CA GLY A 180 -18.64 16.58 31.89
C GLY A 180 -18.35 15.08 31.84
N MET A 181 -18.13 14.49 30.66
CA MET A 181 -17.82 13.07 30.53
C MET A 181 -16.43 12.67 31.05
N GLU A 182 -16.28 11.41 31.43
CA GLU A 182 -14.99 10.79 31.77
C GLU A 182 -14.25 10.35 30.51
N LYS A 183 -13.50 11.27 29.91
CA LYS A 183 -12.77 11.00 28.65
C LYS A 183 -11.56 10.07 28.84
N LYS A 184 -10.85 10.16 29.96
CA LYS A 184 -9.62 9.40 30.19
C LYS A 184 -9.93 7.89 30.27
N GLY A 185 -9.22 7.10 29.47
CA GLY A 185 -9.41 5.65 29.39
C GLY A 185 -10.68 5.23 28.64
N ALA A 186 -11.37 6.18 27.98
CA ALA A 186 -12.48 5.84 27.12
C ALA A 186 -11.98 5.31 25.77
N GLU A 187 -12.51 4.18 25.34
CA GLU A 187 -12.17 3.53 24.07
C GLU A 187 -13.45 3.01 23.38
N PHE A 188 -13.30 2.55 22.15
CA PHE A 188 -14.36 1.91 21.39
C PHE A 188 -13.82 0.73 20.61
N ARG A 189 -14.21 -0.47 21.03
CA ARG A 189 -13.82 -1.72 20.36
C ARG A 189 -14.77 -2.03 19.22
N ILE A 190 -14.18 -2.25 18.06
CA ILE A 190 -14.83 -2.53 16.79
C ILE A 190 -14.44 -3.96 16.38
N GLY A 191 -15.43 -4.78 16.04
CA GLY A 191 -15.28 -6.22 15.91
C GLY A 191 -15.38 -6.94 17.26
N GLU A 192 -15.62 -8.24 17.21
CA GLU A 192 -15.67 -9.09 18.41
C GLU A 192 -14.25 -9.51 18.78
N LEU A 193 -13.90 -9.37 20.08
CA LEU A 193 -12.59 -9.75 20.61
C LEU A 193 -12.76 -10.92 21.57
N THR A 194 -12.22 -12.06 21.18
CA THR A 194 -12.29 -13.34 21.87
C THR A 194 -10.98 -13.67 22.57
N VAL A 195 -11.00 -14.66 23.46
CA VAL A 195 -9.79 -15.14 24.15
C VAL A 195 -8.83 -15.91 23.24
N ASP A 196 -9.32 -16.40 22.10
CA ASP A 196 -8.53 -17.15 21.12
C ASP A 196 -7.81 -16.22 20.11
N ASP A 197 -8.16 -14.92 20.12
CA ASP A 197 -7.52 -13.94 19.25
C ASP A 197 -6.07 -13.73 19.64
N LYS A 198 -5.19 -13.87 18.65
CA LYS A 198 -3.74 -13.70 18.84
C LYS A 198 -3.30 -12.24 18.77
N ILE A 199 -4.10 -11.38 18.15
CA ILE A 199 -3.74 -9.99 17.89
C ILE A 199 -4.96 -9.07 17.91
N VAL A 200 -4.77 -7.88 18.46
CA VAL A 200 -5.74 -6.78 18.44
C VAL A 200 -5.04 -5.51 17.97
N MET A 201 -5.72 -4.71 17.15
CA MET A 201 -5.21 -3.43 16.68
C MET A 201 -5.69 -2.27 17.58
N LEU A 202 -4.90 -1.22 17.69
CA LEU A 202 -5.26 -0.01 18.42
C LEU A 202 -5.00 1.21 17.53
N ALA A 203 -6.00 2.08 17.35
CA ALA A 203 -5.88 3.30 16.55
C ALA A 203 -6.33 4.54 17.32
N GLU A 204 -5.77 5.69 16.98
CA GLU A 204 -6.11 6.98 17.58
C GLU A 204 -7.53 7.43 17.18
N GLY A 205 -7.78 7.63 15.89
CA GLY A 205 -9.05 8.14 15.38
C GLY A 205 -10.00 7.05 14.88
N TYR A 206 -11.32 7.30 14.97
CA TYR A 206 -12.32 6.41 14.37
C TYR A 206 -12.12 6.22 12.86
N ALA A 207 -11.80 7.29 12.12
CA ALA A 207 -11.57 7.18 10.68
C ALA A 207 -10.33 6.35 10.33
N THR A 208 -9.25 6.54 11.09
CA THR A 208 -8.02 5.73 11.01
C THR A 208 -8.35 4.27 11.27
N GLY A 209 -8.98 3.98 12.41
CA GLY A 209 -9.38 2.63 12.79
C GLY A 209 -10.31 1.97 11.78
N ARG A 210 -11.28 2.72 11.24
CA ARG A 210 -12.21 2.18 10.24
C ARG A 210 -11.53 1.94 8.88
N SER A 211 -10.59 2.79 8.47
CA SER A 211 -9.80 2.55 7.25
C SER A 211 -8.97 1.27 7.39
N ILE A 212 -8.39 1.01 8.56
CA ILE A 212 -7.65 -0.22 8.84
C ILE A 212 -8.58 -1.44 8.87
N ARG A 213 -9.75 -1.33 9.53
CA ARG A 213 -10.78 -2.39 9.55
C ARG A 213 -11.27 -2.72 8.14
N MET A 214 -11.55 -1.72 7.31
CA MET A 214 -11.92 -1.94 5.91
C MET A 214 -10.79 -2.59 5.11
N ALA A 215 -9.54 -2.17 5.33
CA ALA A 215 -8.38 -2.74 4.65
C ALA A 215 -8.12 -4.22 5.03
N THR A 216 -8.47 -4.60 6.25
CA THR A 216 -8.34 -5.96 6.79
C THR A 216 -9.64 -6.77 6.66
N ASP A 217 -10.56 -6.33 5.78
CA ASP A 217 -11.83 -7.00 5.49
C ASP A 217 -12.67 -7.28 6.76
N ALA A 218 -12.55 -6.40 7.76
CA ALA A 218 -13.22 -6.52 9.05
C ALA A 218 -12.89 -7.81 9.84
N GLN A 219 -11.74 -8.45 9.56
CA GLN A 219 -11.35 -9.72 10.19
C GLN A 219 -10.67 -9.57 11.55
N ILE A 220 -9.98 -8.44 11.82
CA ILE A 220 -9.17 -8.28 13.04
C ILE A 220 -9.78 -7.21 13.95
N PRO A 221 -10.03 -7.49 15.24
CA PRO A 221 -10.61 -6.53 16.17
C PRO A 221 -9.71 -5.32 16.36
N LEU A 222 -10.33 -4.14 16.52
CA LEU A 222 -9.63 -2.87 16.66
C LEU A 222 -10.24 -2.01 17.77
N SER A 223 -9.41 -1.42 18.63
CA SER A 223 -9.83 -0.42 19.62
C SER A 223 -9.48 1.00 19.16
N VAL A 224 -10.43 1.92 19.27
CA VAL A 224 -10.26 3.37 18.99
C VAL A 224 -10.13 4.14 20.30
N CYS A 225 -9.06 4.93 20.47
CA CYS A 225 -8.77 5.66 21.71
C CYS A 225 -8.97 7.19 21.65
N TYR A 226 -9.50 7.70 20.54
CA TYR A 226 -9.95 9.08 20.26
C TYR A 226 -8.89 10.18 20.16
N ASP A 227 -7.75 10.02 20.84
CA ASP A 227 -6.57 10.88 20.73
C ASP A 227 -5.29 10.13 21.19
N ALA A 228 -4.13 10.70 20.88
CA ALA A 228 -2.82 10.16 21.25
C ALA A 228 -2.68 9.93 22.78
N GLY A 229 -3.32 10.76 23.60
CA GLY A 229 -3.33 10.60 25.06
C GLY A 229 -4.14 9.40 25.54
N GLY A 230 -5.02 8.86 24.70
CA GLY A 230 -5.81 7.66 24.94
C GLY A 230 -5.07 6.35 24.66
N ILE A 231 -3.97 6.37 23.90
CA ILE A 231 -3.24 5.16 23.45
C ILE A 231 -2.79 4.31 24.63
N LEU A 232 -2.03 4.89 25.57
CA LEU A 232 -1.49 4.17 26.72
C LEU A 232 -2.59 3.61 27.65
N PRO A 233 -3.61 4.40 28.07
CA PRO A 233 -4.74 3.86 28.82
C PRO A 233 -5.46 2.69 28.14
N ALA A 234 -5.71 2.77 26.83
CA ALA A 234 -6.38 1.72 26.07
C ALA A 234 -5.50 0.46 25.94
N ALA A 235 -4.20 0.62 25.66
CA ALA A 235 -3.25 -0.49 25.61
C ALA A 235 -3.17 -1.23 26.97
N ARG A 236 -3.13 -0.49 28.09
CA ARG A 236 -3.18 -1.08 29.44
C ARG A 236 -4.48 -1.83 29.70
N ALA A 237 -5.61 -1.28 29.26
CA ALA A 237 -6.91 -1.93 29.41
C ALA A 237 -6.98 -3.24 28.60
N LEU A 238 -6.46 -3.25 27.37
CA LEU A 238 -6.36 -4.45 26.54
C LEU A 238 -5.44 -5.49 27.17
N ARG A 239 -4.22 -5.11 27.61
CA ARG A 239 -3.29 -6.03 28.29
C ARG A 239 -3.87 -6.60 29.58
N SER A 240 -4.58 -5.80 30.36
CA SER A 240 -5.22 -6.27 31.59
C SER A 240 -6.36 -7.25 31.32
N ALA A 241 -7.10 -7.10 30.21
CA ALA A 241 -8.20 -7.97 29.85
C ALA A 241 -7.74 -9.24 29.08
N TYR A 242 -6.68 -9.11 28.29
CA TYR A 242 -6.12 -10.16 27.44
C TYR A 242 -4.58 -10.20 27.64
N PRO A 243 -4.08 -10.90 28.66
CA PRO A 243 -2.66 -10.89 29.02
C PRO A 243 -1.72 -11.37 27.93
N ASP A 244 -2.17 -12.28 27.06
CA ASP A 244 -1.32 -12.94 26.05
C ASP A 244 -1.51 -12.38 24.63
N ILE A 245 -2.46 -11.46 24.41
CA ILE A 245 -2.72 -10.93 23.07
C ILE A 245 -1.57 -10.04 22.60
N HIS A 246 -1.24 -10.08 21.31
CA HIS A 246 -0.34 -9.08 20.73
C HIS A 246 -1.12 -7.78 20.46
N ILE A 247 -0.60 -6.63 20.88
CA ILE A 247 -1.23 -5.32 20.63
C ILE A 247 -0.48 -4.60 19.49
N LEU A 248 -1.12 -4.45 18.34
CA LEU A 248 -0.57 -3.67 17.21
C LEU A 248 -1.09 -2.24 17.23
N ILE A 249 -0.25 -1.29 17.63
CA ILE A 249 -0.57 0.14 17.69
C ILE A 249 -0.38 0.76 16.30
N CYS A 250 -1.48 1.19 15.70
CA CYS A 250 -1.51 1.90 14.42
C CYS A 250 -1.59 3.41 14.68
N ALA A 251 -0.43 4.02 14.88
CA ALA A 251 -0.32 5.40 15.37
C ALA A 251 -0.17 6.42 14.24
N ASP A 252 -0.66 7.63 14.49
CA ASP A 252 -0.53 8.78 13.60
C ASP A 252 0.93 9.28 13.59
N ASP A 253 1.35 9.83 12.45
CA ASP A 253 2.69 10.39 12.24
C ASP A 253 2.64 11.92 12.10
N ASP A 254 2.66 12.63 13.24
CA ASP A 254 2.63 14.10 13.33
C ASP A 254 3.98 14.76 12.94
N TRP A 255 4.44 14.50 11.71
CA TRP A 255 5.79 14.83 11.26
C TRP A 255 6.08 16.34 11.10
N LYS A 256 5.05 17.20 11.03
CA LYS A 256 5.17 18.65 10.80
C LYS A 256 5.61 19.45 12.04
N ILE A 257 6.58 18.94 12.79
CA ILE A 257 7.06 19.56 14.03
C ILE A 257 7.74 20.92 13.80
N GLU A 258 8.46 21.10 12.68
CA GLU A 258 9.04 22.40 12.28
C GLU A 258 7.98 23.43 11.90
N GLN A 259 6.93 23.02 11.19
CA GLN A 259 5.87 23.95 10.79
C GLN A 259 5.16 24.49 12.03
N ARG A 260 4.85 23.63 13.01
CA ARG A 260 4.25 24.06 14.28
C ARG A 260 5.16 25.01 15.06
N LEU A 261 6.48 24.79 15.01
CA LEU A 261 7.46 25.73 15.57
C LEU A 261 7.32 27.10 14.90
N ARG A 262 7.34 27.15 13.56
CA ARG A 262 7.22 28.42 12.81
C ARG A 262 5.89 29.13 13.07
N GLU A 263 4.79 28.39 13.09
CA GLU A 263 3.45 28.91 13.43
C GLU A 263 3.42 29.47 14.86
N HIS A 264 4.06 28.78 15.81
CA HIS A 264 4.17 29.25 17.19
C HIS A 264 4.97 30.55 17.29
N VAL A 265 6.14 30.61 16.62
CA VAL A 265 6.98 31.80 16.59
C VAL A 265 6.26 32.97 15.92
N ALA A 266 5.56 32.75 14.81
CA ALA A 266 4.76 33.77 14.15
C ALA A 266 3.59 34.26 15.01
N ALA A 267 2.88 33.36 15.68
CA ALA A 267 1.70 33.71 16.47
C ALA A 267 2.05 34.42 17.80
N ASP A 268 2.99 33.86 18.56
CA ASP A 268 3.31 34.36 19.90
C ASP A 268 4.33 35.51 19.84
N TYR A 269 5.27 35.45 18.88
CA TYR A 269 6.40 36.39 18.72
C TYR A 269 6.40 37.17 17.40
N GLY A 270 5.38 37.06 16.54
CA GLY A 270 5.25 37.93 15.35
C GLY A 270 6.35 37.79 14.30
N TYR A 271 7.20 36.77 14.40
CA TYR A 271 8.34 36.59 13.51
C TYR A 271 8.05 35.51 12.47
N SER A 272 8.24 35.85 11.20
CA SER A 272 8.04 34.96 10.04
C SER A 272 9.29 34.86 9.16
N GLY A 273 10.46 35.28 9.66
CA GLY A 273 11.74 35.15 8.97
C GLY A 273 12.30 33.73 9.03
N GLU A 274 13.50 33.54 8.48
CA GLU A 274 14.17 32.25 8.46
C GLU A 274 14.75 31.90 9.83
N LEU A 275 14.20 30.85 10.46
CA LEU A 275 14.73 30.24 11.69
C LEU A 275 15.36 28.89 11.33
N VAL A 276 16.68 28.85 11.26
CA VAL A 276 17.45 27.63 10.96
C VAL A 276 17.68 26.85 12.26
N ILE A 277 17.20 25.61 12.31
CA ILE A 277 17.32 24.74 13.49
C ILE A 277 18.76 24.22 13.58
N GLY A 278 19.38 24.35 14.77
CA GLY A 278 20.77 23.99 15.04
C GLY A 278 21.77 25.09 14.72
N ALA A 279 21.34 26.24 14.18
CA ALA A 279 22.18 27.41 13.99
C ALA A 279 22.31 28.23 15.28
N ALA A 280 23.21 29.22 15.26
CA ALA A 280 23.33 30.17 16.37
C ALA A 280 22.02 30.93 16.62
N ALA A 281 21.85 31.39 17.86
CA ALA A 281 20.67 32.14 18.26
C ALA A 281 20.49 33.41 17.40
N ILE A 282 19.24 33.69 17.00
CA ILE A 282 18.89 34.87 16.22
C ILE A 282 18.17 35.89 17.08
N GLU A 283 18.43 37.17 16.83
CA GLU A 283 17.70 38.28 17.42
C GLU A 283 16.49 38.63 16.55
N ILE A 284 15.32 38.77 17.17
CA ILE A 284 14.09 39.21 16.51
C ILE A 284 13.48 40.37 17.29
N GLU A 285 12.84 41.30 16.57
CA GLU A 285 12.07 42.36 17.20
C GLU A 285 10.56 42.06 17.08
N ALA A 286 9.88 42.01 18.22
CA ALA A 286 8.46 41.71 18.28
C ALA A 286 7.77 42.57 19.33
N LYS A 287 6.71 43.28 18.95
CA LYS A 287 5.91 44.11 19.86
C LYS A 287 6.76 45.10 20.68
N ASN A 288 7.73 45.77 20.04
CA ASN A 288 8.71 46.69 20.65
C ASN A 288 9.60 46.05 21.73
N THR A 289 9.90 44.76 21.61
CA THR A 289 10.80 44.03 22.50
C THR A 289 11.71 43.14 21.66
N SER A 290 13.01 43.17 21.93
CA SER A 290 13.96 42.25 21.32
C SER A 290 13.91 40.90 22.03
N TYR A 291 13.96 39.81 21.26
CA TYR A 291 14.01 38.43 21.74
C TYR A 291 15.13 37.68 21.02
N MET A 292 15.83 36.84 21.76
CA MET A 292 16.75 35.86 21.22
C MET A 292 16.05 34.52 21.09
N LEU A 293 16.12 33.90 19.91
CA LEU A 293 15.55 32.60 19.60
C LEU A 293 16.65 31.62 19.24
N HIS A 294 16.63 30.43 19.84
CA HIS A 294 17.51 29.33 19.49
C HIS A 294 16.70 28.04 19.39
N ALA A 295 16.71 27.41 18.22
CA ALA A 295 16.01 26.15 17.98
C ALA A 295 17.03 25.04 17.77
N GLN A 296 16.86 23.89 18.44
CA GLN A 296 17.76 22.74 18.33
C GLN A 296 16.99 21.43 18.26
N TYR A 297 17.48 20.50 17.44
CA TYR A 297 17.00 19.12 17.43
C TYR A 297 17.50 18.38 18.67
N LYS A 298 16.60 17.63 19.31
CA LYS A 298 16.88 16.73 20.44
C LYS A 298 16.13 15.43 20.27
N GLN A 299 16.52 14.42 21.03
CA GLN A 299 15.89 13.11 21.03
C GLN A 299 15.38 12.75 22.42
N ILE A 300 14.30 11.97 22.46
CA ILE A 300 13.84 11.29 23.67
C ILE A 300 14.07 9.79 23.60
N ASN A 301 13.95 9.13 24.76
CA ASN A 301 14.02 7.67 24.87
C ASN A 301 13.17 7.00 23.79
N GLY A 302 13.78 6.09 23.02
CA GLY A 302 13.17 5.46 21.85
C GLY A 302 13.63 6.03 20.50
N GLY A 303 14.30 7.19 20.49
CA GLY A 303 14.88 7.80 19.28
C GLY A 303 13.95 8.77 18.55
N VAL A 304 12.81 9.15 19.13
CA VAL A 304 11.91 10.16 18.55
C VAL A 304 12.55 11.54 18.64
N GLU A 305 12.75 12.16 17.49
CA GLU A 305 13.25 13.53 17.38
C GLU A 305 12.17 14.56 17.74
N TYR A 306 12.59 15.60 18.46
CA TYR A 306 11.78 16.77 18.77
C TYR A 306 12.62 18.04 18.61
N ILE A 307 11.94 19.17 18.41
CA ILE A 307 12.61 20.47 18.36
C ILE A 307 12.40 21.18 19.68
N GLU A 308 13.48 21.68 20.24
CA GLU A 308 13.49 22.56 21.39
C GLU A 308 13.73 23.99 20.93
N LEU A 309 12.79 24.90 21.23
CA LEU A 309 12.96 26.34 21.02
C LEU A 309 13.18 27.02 22.37
N ALA A 310 14.37 27.56 22.56
CA ALA A 310 14.69 28.48 23.64
C ALA A 310 14.41 29.93 23.19
N VAL A 311 13.73 30.69 24.04
CA VAL A 311 13.46 32.12 23.84
C VAL A 311 13.82 32.90 25.10
N TRP A 312 14.66 33.92 24.99
CA TRP A 312 15.07 34.79 26.11
C TRP A 312 15.25 36.24 25.65
N ASN A 313 15.40 37.16 26.60
CA ASN A 313 15.91 38.51 26.33
C ASN A 313 16.55 39.09 27.61
N ASP A 314 16.91 40.38 27.59
CA ASP A 314 17.59 41.05 28.71
C ASP A 314 16.80 41.09 30.03
N VAL A 315 15.49 40.87 29.98
CA VAL A 315 14.57 40.95 31.13
C VAL A 315 13.87 39.62 31.42
N MET A 316 13.66 38.79 30.40
CA MET A 316 12.91 37.53 30.45
C MET A 316 13.89 36.35 30.49
N PRO A 317 13.85 35.50 31.54
CA PRO A 317 14.67 34.30 31.60
C PRO A 317 14.36 33.36 30.43
N GLU A 318 15.32 32.49 30.12
CA GLU A 318 15.18 31.49 29.05
C GLU A 318 13.93 30.63 29.24
N ARG A 319 13.08 30.62 28.20
CA ARG A 319 11.87 29.81 28.14
C ARG A 319 12.01 28.80 27.03
N VAL A 320 11.78 27.53 27.38
CA VAL A 320 11.95 26.40 26.48
C VAL A 320 10.60 25.86 26.05
N TRP A 321 10.42 25.70 24.74
CA TRP A 321 9.25 25.10 24.10
C TRP A 321 9.66 23.83 23.39
N ARG A 322 8.82 22.80 23.49
CA ARG A 322 9.08 21.49 22.90
C ARG A 322 8.05 21.16 21.84
N PHE A 323 8.52 20.86 20.63
CA PHE A 323 7.72 20.47 19.48
C PHE A 323 8.06 19.04 19.09
N GLU A 324 7.20 18.10 19.48
CA GLU A 324 7.42 16.66 19.30
C GLU A 324 6.31 15.99 18.48
N ASN A 325 6.62 14.85 17.87
CA ASN A 325 5.62 14.00 17.22
C ASN A 325 4.81 13.26 18.30
N THR A 326 3.60 13.76 18.57
CA THR A 326 2.79 13.33 19.71
C THR A 326 2.29 11.90 19.54
N GLY A 327 1.79 11.54 18.35
CA GLY A 327 1.37 10.18 18.02
C GLY A 327 2.50 9.14 18.22
N ARG A 328 3.68 9.40 17.66
CA ARG A 328 4.85 8.50 17.81
C ARG A 328 5.26 8.30 19.27
N LYS A 329 5.42 9.40 20.02
CA LYS A 329 5.81 9.36 21.43
C LYS A 329 4.86 8.51 22.27
N ARG A 330 3.54 8.74 22.13
CA ARG A 330 2.54 8.03 22.94
C ARG A 330 2.46 6.55 22.58
N ALA A 331 2.68 6.19 21.31
CA ALA A 331 2.76 4.80 20.88
C ALA A 331 3.99 4.09 21.47
N GLU A 332 5.16 4.75 21.46
CA GLU A 332 6.39 4.20 22.06
C GLU A 332 6.28 4.06 23.59
N GLU A 333 5.73 5.07 24.27
CA GLU A 333 5.42 4.99 25.70
C GLU A 333 4.49 3.80 26.01
N ALA A 334 3.49 3.55 25.16
CA ALA A 334 2.56 2.44 25.34
C ALA A 334 3.23 1.08 25.15
N VAL A 335 4.03 0.89 24.08
CA VAL A 335 4.75 -0.38 23.86
C VAL A 335 5.74 -0.67 24.98
N ALA A 336 6.49 0.34 25.43
CA ALA A 336 7.44 0.19 26.53
C ALA A 336 6.76 -0.19 27.85
N ASP A 337 5.51 0.25 28.07
CA ASP A 337 4.77 0.00 29.30
C ASP A 337 4.06 -1.36 29.32
N VAL A 338 3.37 -1.74 28.23
CA VAL A 338 2.47 -2.91 28.25
C VAL A 338 3.13 -4.23 27.83
N GLY A 339 4.28 -4.17 27.14
CA GLY A 339 4.95 -5.34 26.57
C GLY A 339 4.11 -6.10 25.53
N HIS A 340 4.72 -7.04 24.80
CA HIS A 340 4.06 -7.86 23.77
C HIS A 340 3.16 -7.03 22.82
N ALA A 341 3.74 -5.93 22.34
CA ALA A 341 3.09 -4.94 21.52
C ALA A 341 4.06 -4.41 20.47
N SER A 342 3.55 -3.95 19.32
CA SER A 342 4.34 -3.39 18.23
C SER A 342 3.66 -2.14 17.66
N ILE A 343 4.40 -1.35 16.89
CA ILE A 343 3.90 -0.09 16.33
C ILE A 343 4.01 -0.13 14.81
N VAL A 344 3.02 0.44 14.13
CA VAL A 344 3.06 0.74 12.70
C VAL A 344 2.60 2.17 12.47
N TYR A 345 3.30 2.87 11.57
CA TYR A 345 2.99 4.23 11.14
C TYR A 345 2.66 4.25 9.64
N PRO A 346 1.76 5.13 9.19
CA PRO A 346 1.42 5.24 7.77
C PRO A 346 2.60 5.79 6.96
N ARG A 347 3.02 5.03 5.96
CA ARG A 347 4.06 5.44 4.99
C ARG A 347 3.38 5.92 3.71
N PHE A 348 3.76 7.09 3.23
CA PHE A 348 3.20 7.68 2.02
C PHE A 348 4.28 7.67 0.94
N ALA A 349 3.89 7.47 -0.31
CA ALA A 349 4.79 7.56 -1.47
C ALA A 349 5.32 8.98 -1.66
N ASP A 350 4.46 9.99 -1.46
CA ASP A 350 4.84 11.40 -1.46
C ASP A 350 3.89 12.24 -0.59
N ARG A 351 4.44 12.88 0.45
CA ARG A 351 3.71 13.78 1.34
C ARG A 351 3.68 15.22 0.83
N GLY A 352 4.65 15.65 0.03
CA GLY A 352 4.88 17.06 -0.30
C GLY A 352 4.75 17.98 0.92
N GLU A 353 4.03 19.09 0.77
CA GLU A 353 3.69 20.01 1.87
C GLU A 353 2.31 19.72 2.50
N ARG A 354 1.63 18.62 2.14
CA ARG A 354 0.28 18.32 2.64
C ARG A 354 0.34 17.75 4.05
N LYS A 355 -0.69 18.03 4.87
CA LYS A 355 -0.78 17.51 6.24
C LYS A 355 -1.41 16.11 6.23
N LEU A 356 -0.64 15.14 5.73
CA LEU A 356 -0.99 13.72 5.74
C LEU A 356 -0.29 13.06 6.92
N THR A 357 -1.06 12.52 7.87
CA THR A 357 -0.53 12.04 9.15
C THR A 357 -1.05 10.66 9.55
N ASP A 358 -2.24 10.25 9.11
CA ASP A 358 -2.88 9.02 9.58
C ASP A 358 -3.15 7.98 8.46
N PHE A 359 -3.54 6.75 8.83
CA PHE A 359 -3.89 5.70 7.85
C PHE A 359 -5.16 6.01 7.05
N ASN A 360 -6.03 6.91 7.51
CA ASN A 360 -7.17 7.35 6.74
C ASN A 360 -6.76 8.37 5.65
N ASP A 361 -5.80 9.24 5.92
CA ASP A 361 -5.18 10.09 4.92
C ASP A 361 -4.50 9.22 3.86
N LEU A 362 -3.76 8.17 4.28
CA LEU A 362 -3.15 7.20 3.37
C LEU A 362 -4.19 6.48 2.51
N HIS A 363 -5.32 6.08 3.12
CA HIS A 363 -6.46 5.53 2.40
C HIS A 363 -7.02 6.53 1.38
N CYS A 364 -7.29 7.78 1.76
CA CYS A 364 -7.89 8.77 0.87
C CYS A 364 -6.96 9.16 -0.30
N GLU A 365 -5.65 9.17 -0.06
CA GLU A 365 -4.63 9.60 -1.02
C GLU A 365 -4.16 8.48 -1.94
N GLU A 366 -3.84 7.32 -1.37
CA GLU A 366 -3.17 6.23 -2.10
C GLU A 366 -4.04 4.97 -2.22
N GLY A 367 -5.18 4.94 -1.50
CA GLY A 367 -6.18 3.89 -1.57
C GLY A 367 -6.05 2.85 -0.46
N LEU A 368 -7.16 2.15 -0.22
CA LEU A 368 -7.29 1.15 0.86
C LEU A 368 -6.29 -0.01 0.73
N HIS A 369 -5.90 -0.39 -0.49
CA HIS A 369 -4.90 -1.44 -0.75
C HIS A 369 -3.50 -1.10 -0.23
N VAL A 370 -3.13 0.18 -0.16
CA VAL A 370 -1.83 0.61 0.40
C VAL A 370 -1.86 0.52 1.92
N VAL A 371 -2.98 0.89 2.54
CA VAL A 371 -3.23 0.64 3.96
C VAL A 371 -3.17 -0.86 4.26
N LYS A 372 -3.85 -1.68 3.44
CA LYS A 372 -3.84 -3.16 3.56
C LYS A 372 -2.42 -3.72 3.54
N ALA A 373 -1.61 -3.35 2.54
CA ALA A 373 -0.24 -3.84 2.42
C ALA A 373 0.63 -3.48 3.65
N GLN A 374 0.50 -2.25 4.18
CA GLN A 374 1.26 -1.83 5.35
C GLN A 374 0.81 -2.51 6.65
N ILE A 375 -0.50 -2.67 6.83
CA ILE A 375 -1.06 -3.35 7.99
C ILE A 375 -0.77 -4.86 7.93
N GLU A 376 -0.95 -5.52 6.78
CA GLU A 376 -0.59 -6.94 6.59
C GLU A 376 0.90 -7.20 6.86
N ALA A 377 1.79 -6.33 6.39
CA ALA A 377 3.22 -6.43 6.70
C ALA A 377 3.50 -6.31 8.21
N ALA A 378 2.82 -5.38 8.90
CA ALA A 378 2.96 -5.20 10.34
C ALA A 378 2.37 -6.36 11.14
N LEU A 379 1.23 -6.92 10.71
CA LEU A 379 0.60 -8.10 11.31
C LEU A 379 1.49 -9.35 11.15
N LEU A 380 2.09 -9.55 9.98
CA LEU A 380 3.04 -10.64 9.75
C LEU A 380 4.29 -10.50 10.62
N ALA A 381 4.81 -9.28 10.78
CA ALA A 381 5.94 -9.02 11.67
C ALA A 381 5.58 -9.26 13.15
N ALA A 382 4.36 -8.89 13.56
CA ALA A 382 3.85 -9.07 14.92
C ALA A 382 3.57 -10.55 15.27
N LEU A 383 3.10 -11.33 14.31
CA LEU A 383 2.74 -12.75 14.49
C LEU A 383 3.91 -13.70 14.17
N ALA A 384 5.03 -13.18 13.68
CA ALA A 384 6.26 -13.96 13.55
C ALA A 384 6.73 -14.36 14.96
N PRO A 385 7.18 -15.61 15.18
CA PRO A 385 7.59 -16.07 16.50
C PRO A 385 8.73 -15.20 17.07
N ALA A 386 8.62 -14.87 18.37
CA ALA A 386 9.61 -14.07 19.09
C ALA A 386 11.02 -14.67 18.94
N ALA A 387 11.97 -13.82 18.60
CA ALA A 387 13.31 -14.18 18.12
C ALA A 387 14.28 -14.68 19.21
N ASP A 388 13.80 -15.19 20.34
CA ASP A 388 14.66 -15.62 21.46
C ASP A 388 14.92 -17.13 21.56
N GLU A 389 14.41 -17.93 20.61
CA GLU A 389 14.80 -19.35 20.43
C GLU A 389 15.33 -19.67 19.02
N ILE A 390 15.93 -18.68 18.35
CA ILE A 390 16.62 -18.89 17.06
C ILE A 390 18.03 -18.30 17.18
N PRO A 391 19.11 -19.12 17.20
CA PRO A 391 20.46 -18.57 17.13
C PRO A 391 20.61 -17.78 15.82
N PRO A 392 21.31 -16.63 15.83
CA PRO A 392 21.33 -15.72 14.69
C PRO A 392 21.93 -16.43 13.49
N TYR A 393 21.13 -16.60 12.43
CA TYR A 393 21.68 -16.90 11.12
C TYR A 393 22.29 -15.61 10.57
N PRO A 394 23.56 -15.63 10.14
CA PRO A 394 24.17 -14.48 9.51
C PRO A 394 23.47 -14.22 8.16
N HIS A 395 23.69 -13.05 7.57
CA HIS A 395 23.28 -12.68 6.20
C HIS A 395 21.78 -12.48 5.91
N LEU A 396 21.14 -11.51 6.58
CA LEU A 396 20.17 -10.60 5.96
C LEU A 396 20.35 -9.20 6.56
N HIS A 397 21.32 -8.45 6.06
CA HIS A 397 21.32 -6.99 6.19
C HIS A 397 20.53 -6.38 5.02
N ALA A 398 19.96 -5.22 5.31
CA ALA A 398 19.17 -4.36 4.45
C ALA A 398 19.64 -4.29 2.98
N VAL A 399 18.66 -4.12 2.09
CA VAL A 399 18.84 -3.84 0.66
C VAL A 399 19.85 -2.69 0.45
N ALA A 400 20.88 -2.96 -0.37
CA ALA A 400 21.87 -2.01 -0.89
C ALA A 400 22.23 -2.40 -2.34
N PRO A 401 22.78 -1.47 -3.16
CA PRO A 401 22.39 -1.28 -4.56
C PRO A 401 23.09 -2.17 -5.60
N ILE A 402 22.51 -2.13 -6.80
CA ILE A 402 22.84 -2.79 -8.08
C ILE A 402 24.35 -3.04 -8.28
N ALA A 403 24.71 -4.28 -8.61
CA ALA A 403 26.06 -4.71 -8.97
C ALA A 403 26.67 -3.89 -10.13
N ASP A 404 27.93 -3.49 -9.99
CA ASP A 404 28.64 -2.68 -10.99
C ASP A 404 28.75 -3.43 -12.35
N PRO A 405 28.36 -2.82 -13.49
CA PRO A 405 28.40 -3.47 -14.80
C PRO A 405 29.78 -4.04 -15.20
N LEU A 406 30.86 -3.50 -14.65
CA LEU A 406 32.24 -3.93 -14.95
C LEU A 406 32.72 -5.08 -14.05
N TYR A 407 31.89 -5.59 -13.15
CA TYR A 407 32.25 -6.64 -12.20
C TYR A 407 32.74 -7.92 -12.90
N GLY A 408 32.05 -8.36 -13.96
CA GLY A 408 32.44 -9.54 -14.73
C GLY A 408 33.83 -9.41 -15.38
N GLU A 409 34.12 -8.25 -15.97
CA GLU A 409 35.42 -7.95 -16.59
C GLU A 409 36.55 -7.85 -15.54
N ALA A 410 36.23 -7.26 -14.38
CA ALA A 410 37.16 -7.14 -13.28
C ALA A 410 37.55 -8.52 -12.70
N VAL A 411 36.59 -9.45 -12.57
CA VAL A 411 36.84 -10.83 -12.14
C VAL A 411 37.73 -11.57 -13.13
N ALA A 412 37.48 -11.42 -14.43
CA ALA A 412 38.29 -12.04 -15.48
C ALA A 412 39.75 -11.55 -15.43
N LEU A 413 39.94 -10.22 -15.30
CA LEU A 413 41.25 -9.59 -15.21
C LEU A 413 42.05 -10.08 -13.97
N VAL A 414 41.38 -10.18 -12.83
CA VAL A 414 41.98 -10.64 -11.57
C VAL A 414 42.34 -12.13 -11.63
N ARG A 415 41.47 -12.97 -12.20
CA ARG A 415 41.76 -14.40 -12.42
C ARG A 415 42.94 -14.61 -13.34
N GLN A 416 43.07 -13.81 -14.40
CA GLN A 416 44.20 -13.89 -15.35
C GLN A 416 45.52 -13.44 -14.71
N GLY A 417 45.51 -12.39 -13.90
CA GLY A 417 46.69 -11.87 -13.20
C GLY A 417 47.10 -12.65 -11.94
N ARG A 418 46.24 -13.56 -11.44
CA ARG A 418 46.39 -14.33 -10.18
C ARG A 418 46.66 -13.49 -8.91
N ARG A 419 46.54 -12.17 -9.00
CA ARG A 419 46.72 -11.21 -7.90
C ARG A 419 45.64 -10.14 -8.00
N ALA A 420 44.95 -9.89 -6.90
CA ALA A 420 43.87 -8.94 -6.83
C ALA A 420 44.34 -7.68 -6.08
N THR A 421 44.71 -6.63 -6.83
CA THR A 421 45.10 -5.35 -6.25
C THR A 421 44.25 -4.22 -6.82
N VAL A 422 43.90 -3.25 -5.98
CA VAL A 422 43.08 -2.09 -6.37
C VAL A 422 43.72 -1.35 -7.55
N SER A 423 45.02 -1.08 -7.49
CA SER A 423 45.77 -0.42 -8.58
C SER A 423 45.90 -1.30 -9.84
N GLY A 424 45.80 -2.62 -9.72
CA GLY A 424 45.80 -3.56 -10.86
C GLY A 424 44.48 -3.48 -11.63
N VAL A 425 43.35 -3.57 -10.92
CA VAL A 425 42.00 -3.43 -11.50
C VAL A 425 41.78 -2.02 -12.06
N GLN A 426 42.26 -1.00 -11.34
CA GLN A 426 42.20 0.40 -11.76
C GLN A 426 42.87 0.63 -13.12
N ARG A 427 44.11 0.13 -13.31
CA ARG A 427 44.84 0.27 -14.57
C ARG A 427 44.29 -0.64 -15.68
N GLY A 428 43.88 -1.86 -15.32
CA GLY A 428 43.35 -2.85 -16.26
C GLY A 428 42.04 -2.42 -16.91
N LEU A 429 41.14 -1.80 -16.13
CA LEU A 429 39.84 -1.33 -16.61
C LEU A 429 39.77 0.18 -16.85
N ARG A 430 40.88 0.91 -16.62
CA ARG A 430 40.98 2.38 -16.75
C ARG A 430 39.88 3.14 -15.98
N ILE A 431 39.61 2.69 -14.75
CA ILE A 431 38.58 3.27 -13.86
C ILE A 431 39.22 4.06 -12.71
N GLY A 432 38.43 4.83 -11.96
CA GLY A 432 38.89 5.56 -10.78
C GLY A 432 39.20 4.65 -9.57
N TYR A 433 40.07 5.11 -8.66
CA TYR A 433 40.55 4.33 -7.50
C TYR A 433 39.41 3.80 -6.61
N ASN A 434 38.46 4.67 -6.21
CA ASN A 434 37.37 4.28 -5.32
C ASN A 434 36.47 3.20 -5.94
N ARG A 435 36.27 3.25 -7.26
CA ARG A 435 35.48 2.26 -7.99
C ARG A 435 36.21 0.92 -8.11
N ALA A 436 37.53 0.95 -8.36
CA ALA A 436 38.35 -0.25 -8.32
C ALA A 436 38.41 -0.88 -6.92
N ALA A 437 38.42 -0.07 -5.86
CA ALA A 437 38.39 -0.55 -4.47
C ALA A 437 37.07 -1.25 -4.15
N ALA A 438 35.94 -0.66 -4.56
CA ALA A 438 34.61 -1.27 -4.41
C ALA A 438 34.51 -2.62 -5.13
N LEU A 439 34.99 -2.71 -6.38
CA LEU A 439 35.01 -3.98 -7.14
C LEU A 439 35.86 -5.06 -6.47
N ILE A 440 37.02 -4.69 -5.92
CA ILE A 440 37.88 -5.61 -5.17
C ILE A 440 37.20 -6.07 -3.86
N GLU A 441 36.47 -5.19 -3.17
CA GLU A 441 35.71 -5.56 -1.98
C GLU A 441 34.52 -6.48 -2.31
N GLU A 442 33.81 -6.23 -3.41
CA GLU A 442 32.74 -7.10 -3.89
C GLU A 442 33.24 -8.48 -4.33
N MET A 443 34.42 -8.57 -4.97
CA MET A 443 35.03 -9.86 -5.30
C MET A 443 35.42 -10.67 -4.06
N GLN A 444 35.84 -9.99 -3.00
CA GLN A 444 36.13 -10.64 -1.72
C GLN A 444 34.85 -11.14 -1.05
N LYS A 445 33.77 -10.33 -1.04
CA LYS A 445 32.45 -10.72 -0.53
C LYS A 445 31.86 -11.89 -1.31
N ALA A 446 32.07 -11.94 -2.61
CA ALA A 446 31.61 -13.04 -3.48
C ALA A 446 32.52 -14.29 -3.44
N GLY A 447 33.59 -14.29 -2.66
CA GLY A 447 34.49 -15.44 -2.52
C GLY A 447 35.38 -15.71 -3.74
N VAL A 448 35.54 -14.73 -4.64
CA VAL A 448 36.42 -14.83 -5.81
C VAL A 448 37.89 -14.61 -5.42
N ILE A 449 38.14 -13.83 -4.36
CA ILE A 449 39.48 -13.52 -3.84
C ILE A 449 39.52 -13.63 -2.31
N SER A 450 40.70 -13.87 -1.76
CA SER A 450 40.92 -14.02 -0.31
C SER A 450 40.81 -12.69 0.44
N ALA A 451 40.66 -12.80 1.77
CA ALA A 451 40.92 -11.67 2.66
C ALA A 451 42.37 -11.17 2.49
N PRO A 452 42.63 -9.86 2.70
CA PRO A 452 43.97 -9.30 2.59
C PRO A 452 44.93 -9.93 3.62
N ALA A 453 46.09 -10.39 3.15
CA ALA A 453 47.16 -10.85 4.01
C ALA A 453 47.90 -9.66 4.67
N ALA A 454 48.81 -9.93 5.61
CA ALA A 454 49.56 -8.91 6.35
C ALA A 454 50.38 -7.92 5.49
N ASN A 455 50.55 -8.20 4.19
CA ASN A 455 51.21 -7.36 3.18
C ASN A 455 50.23 -6.75 2.16
N ASP A 456 48.93 -6.75 2.46
CA ASP A 456 47.82 -6.19 1.65
C ASP A 456 47.63 -6.85 0.26
N VAL A 457 48.23 -8.02 0.05
CA VAL A 457 48.07 -8.82 -1.17
C VAL A 457 46.90 -9.81 -1.01
N ARG A 458 45.95 -9.79 -1.96
CA ARG A 458 44.80 -10.70 -2.02
C ARG A 458 45.01 -11.73 -3.15
N THR A 459 44.82 -13.01 -2.85
CA THR A 459 44.99 -14.11 -3.81
C THR A 459 43.64 -14.56 -4.37
N VAL A 460 43.63 -15.06 -5.60
CA VAL A 460 42.40 -15.53 -6.26
C VAL A 460 42.05 -16.92 -5.73
N ILE A 461 40.80 -17.12 -5.33
CA ILE A 461 40.29 -18.41 -4.84
C ILE A 461 39.76 -19.18 -6.05
N ASP A 462 40.41 -20.29 -6.39
CA ASP A 462 40.05 -21.16 -7.51
C ASP A 462 39.26 -22.37 -6.99
N PRO A 463 38.03 -22.66 -7.47
CA PRO A 463 37.21 -23.77 -6.96
C PRO A 463 37.75 -25.18 -7.28
N HIS A 464 38.95 -25.30 -7.87
CA HIS A 464 39.61 -26.57 -8.18
C HIS A 464 40.85 -26.90 -7.32
N SER A 465 41.09 -26.20 -6.21
CA SER A 465 42.28 -26.42 -5.37
C SER A 465 42.02 -27.01 -3.97
N ALA A 466 40.78 -27.33 -3.58
CA ALA A 466 40.48 -27.84 -2.23
C ALA A 466 40.42 -29.38 -2.15
N ALA A 467 41.38 -30.07 -2.75
CA ALA A 467 41.56 -31.52 -2.60
C ALA A 467 43.05 -31.88 -2.43
N SER A 468 43.72 -31.29 -1.44
CA SER A 468 44.97 -31.85 -0.91
C SER A 468 45.31 -31.22 0.44
N ALA A 469 45.56 -32.09 1.43
CA ALA A 469 46.24 -31.87 2.71
C ALA A 469 45.35 -31.94 3.98
N THR A 470 45.09 -33.16 4.44
CA THR A 470 45.31 -33.57 5.85
C THR A 470 45.28 -35.10 5.96
N SER A 471 46.46 -35.72 5.91
CA SER A 471 46.82 -36.91 6.70
C SER A 471 48.26 -37.29 6.41
N ALA A 472 49.16 -36.78 7.23
CA ALA A 472 50.42 -37.45 7.49
C ALA A 472 50.30 -38.12 8.86
N ASP A 473 50.65 -39.41 8.85
CA ASP A 473 51.15 -40.21 9.96
C ASP A 473 50.17 -41.14 10.70
N ALA A 474 50.02 -42.36 10.16
CA ALA A 474 49.94 -43.61 10.91
C ALA A 474 50.20 -44.82 9.98
N SER A 475 51.46 -45.27 9.97
CA SER A 475 51.96 -46.65 9.80
C SER A 475 51.28 -47.63 8.84
N ARG A 476 52.11 -48.13 7.90
CA ARG A 476 51.94 -49.31 7.04
C ARG A 476 51.42 -50.56 7.75
N ALA A 477 50.49 -51.25 7.10
CA ALA A 477 50.43 -52.71 7.05
C ALA A 477 49.90 -53.13 5.67
N ASP A 478 50.66 -53.97 4.99
CA ASP A 478 50.41 -54.50 3.65
C ASP A 478 49.11 -55.32 3.57
N GLY A 479 48.36 -55.15 2.48
CA GLY A 479 47.18 -55.95 2.16
C GLY A 479 46.68 -55.66 0.75
N GLU A 480 46.80 -56.64 -0.12
CA GLU A 480 46.51 -56.66 -1.55
C GLU A 480 45.01 -56.43 -1.91
N VAL A 481 44.81 -55.60 -2.95
CA VAL A 481 43.82 -55.71 -4.06
C VAL A 481 42.30 -55.72 -3.76
N GLU A 482 41.58 -54.70 -4.28
CA GLU A 482 40.52 -54.87 -5.31
C GLU A 482 39.94 -53.52 -5.80
N ASN A 483 39.92 -53.33 -7.12
CA ASN A 483 39.28 -52.22 -7.84
C ASN A 483 37.74 -52.41 -7.84
N GLY A 484 36.98 -51.48 -7.27
CA GLY A 484 35.52 -51.41 -7.41
C GLY A 484 35.05 -49.96 -7.51
N ALA A 485 34.38 -49.60 -8.62
CA ALA A 485 33.84 -48.27 -8.83
C ALA A 485 32.82 -47.89 -7.73
N PHE A 486 33.04 -46.76 -7.06
CA PHE A 486 32.14 -46.27 -6.02
C PHE A 486 30.78 -45.88 -6.62
N THR A 487 29.68 -46.47 -6.14
CA THR A 487 28.31 -46.22 -6.66
C THR A 487 27.58 -45.17 -5.82
N TRP A 488 26.65 -44.40 -6.42
CA TRP A 488 25.85 -43.38 -5.69
C TRP A 488 25.11 -43.97 -4.47
N ARG A 489 24.78 -45.27 -4.51
CA ARG A 489 24.16 -46.00 -3.39
C ARG A 489 25.06 -46.09 -2.15
N GLN A 490 26.38 -46.04 -2.32
CA GLN A 490 27.36 -46.02 -1.23
C GLN A 490 27.49 -44.64 -0.59
N GLN A 491 27.03 -43.58 -1.25
CA GLN A 491 27.03 -42.20 -0.74
C GLN A 491 25.77 -41.85 0.06
N LEU A 492 24.78 -42.74 0.13
CA LEU A 492 23.58 -42.54 0.94
C LEU A 492 23.95 -42.48 2.42
N ARG A 493 23.49 -41.45 3.12
CA ARG A 493 23.74 -41.26 4.55
C ARG A 493 23.04 -42.35 5.36
N ARG A 494 23.74 -42.91 6.33
CA ARG A 494 23.28 -44.01 7.17
C ARG A 494 23.41 -43.66 8.64
N ALA A 495 22.55 -44.23 9.48
CA ALA A 495 22.65 -44.13 10.92
C ALA A 495 23.92 -44.83 11.41
N GLU A 496 24.69 -44.18 12.28
CA GLU A 496 25.99 -44.66 12.77
C GLU A 496 25.91 -46.04 13.44
N LYS A 497 24.81 -46.35 14.13
CA LYS A 497 24.66 -47.59 14.92
C LYS A 497 23.99 -48.73 14.19
N SER A 498 23.00 -48.44 13.33
CA SER A 498 22.20 -49.48 12.66
C SER A 498 22.53 -49.65 11.17
N ALA A 499 23.39 -48.79 10.61
CA ALA A 499 23.67 -48.68 9.18
C ALA A 499 22.42 -48.49 8.28
N ALA A 500 21.26 -48.21 8.88
CA ALA A 500 20.00 -47.96 8.18
C ALA A 500 20.09 -46.63 7.42
N ILE A 501 19.51 -46.58 6.21
CA ILE A 501 19.46 -45.36 5.40
C ILE A 501 18.61 -44.32 6.14
N LEU A 502 19.13 -43.08 6.22
CA LEU A 502 18.41 -42.01 6.90
C LEU A 502 17.27 -41.46 6.02
N PRO A 503 16.08 -41.17 6.59
CA PRO A 503 14.95 -40.55 5.89
C PRO A 503 15.17 -39.04 5.69
N SER A 504 16.27 -38.64 5.05
CA SER A 504 16.65 -37.24 4.83
C SER A 504 16.38 -36.79 3.39
N LEU A 505 16.20 -35.48 3.22
CA LEU A 505 16.04 -34.83 1.90
C LEU A 505 17.14 -35.25 0.92
N ASP A 506 18.42 -35.16 1.33
CA ASP A 506 19.58 -35.52 0.51
C ASP A 506 19.51 -36.95 -0.05
N ASN A 507 19.10 -37.92 0.79
CA ASN A 507 19.02 -39.32 0.40
C ASN A 507 17.87 -39.58 -0.57
N ILE A 508 16.70 -38.99 -0.31
CA ILE A 508 15.53 -39.12 -1.18
C ILE A 508 15.83 -38.47 -2.53
N PHE A 509 16.39 -37.26 -2.51
CA PHE A 509 16.84 -36.54 -3.70
C PHE A 509 17.84 -37.38 -4.52
N ALA A 510 18.85 -37.97 -3.88
CA ALA A 510 19.83 -38.82 -4.53
C ALA A 510 19.19 -40.08 -5.14
N ILE A 511 18.23 -40.72 -4.45
CA ILE A 511 17.51 -41.89 -4.96
C ILE A 511 16.67 -41.52 -6.19
N LEU A 512 15.82 -40.49 -6.08
CA LEU A 512 14.94 -40.07 -7.16
C LEU A 512 15.71 -39.53 -8.38
N SER A 513 16.89 -38.96 -8.18
CA SER A 513 17.75 -38.46 -9.27
C SER A 513 18.53 -39.56 -10.01
N ASN A 514 18.88 -40.66 -9.34
CA ASN A 514 19.86 -41.63 -9.86
C ASN A 514 19.31 -43.05 -10.07
N ASP A 515 18.21 -43.43 -9.42
CA ASP A 515 17.64 -44.75 -9.66
C ASP A 515 17.00 -44.82 -11.05
N GLU A 516 17.39 -45.84 -11.82
CA GLU A 516 16.98 -46.02 -13.23
C GLU A 516 15.46 -46.02 -13.40
N LYS A 517 14.71 -46.48 -12.40
CA LYS A 517 13.24 -46.53 -12.45
C LYS A 517 12.58 -45.16 -12.38
N TRP A 518 13.27 -44.14 -11.85
CA TRP A 518 12.77 -42.77 -11.74
C TRP A 518 13.28 -41.86 -12.86
N GLN A 519 14.17 -42.34 -13.73
CA GLN A 519 14.75 -41.53 -14.80
C GLN A 519 13.70 -41.04 -15.80
N GLY A 520 13.58 -39.71 -15.88
CA GLY A 520 12.63 -39.03 -16.75
C GLY A 520 11.17 -39.18 -16.30
N VAL A 521 10.91 -39.53 -15.04
CA VAL A 521 9.56 -39.50 -14.45
C VAL A 521 9.14 -38.06 -14.15
N PHE A 522 10.00 -37.26 -13.53
CA PHE A 522 9.65 -35.91 -13.09
C PHE A 522 10.00 -34.84 -14.15
N GLY A 523 9.11 -33.88 -14.33
CA GLY A 523 9.37 -32.63 -15.01
C GLY A 523 8.66 -31.47 -14.33
N PHE A 524 9.25 -30.28 -14.35
CA PHE A 524 8.61 -29.06 -13.87
C PHE A 524 8.09 -28.24 -15.05
N GLU A 525 6.77 -28.14 -15.18
CA GLU A 525 6.13 -27.41 -16.27
C GLU A 525 6.04 -25.92 -15.91
N GLN A 526 6.81 -25.10 -16.60
CA GLN A 526 7.04 -23.70 -16.24
C GLN A 526 5.84 -22.77 -16.52
N PHE A 527 4.90 -23.18 -17.36
CA PHE A 527 3.74 -22.36 -17.71
C PHE A 527 2.64 -22.39 -16.64
N SER A 528 2.37 -23.59 -16.11
CA SER A 528 1.40 -23.90 -15.06
C SER A 528 2.00 -23.95 -13.66
N LEU A 529 3.34 -23.96 -13.57
CA LEU A 529 4.14 -24.11 -12.35
C LEU A 529 3.89 -25.43 -11.61
N ARG A 530 3.51 -26.48 -12.34
CA ARG A 530 3.16 -27.79 -11.77
C ARG A 530 4.27 -28.81 -11.95
N ILE A 531 4.34 -29.75 -11.01
CA ILE A 531 5.19 -30.94 -11.14
C ILE A 531 4.42 -31.99 -11.93
N MET A 532 5.04 -32.51 -12.98
CA MET A 532 4.44 -33.46 -13.91
C MET A 532 5.17 -34.81 -13.88
N LYS A 533 4.39 -35.89 -13.93
CA LYS A 533 4.82 -37.27 -14.19
C LYS A 533 4.85 -37.47 -15.70
N LEU A 534 6.02 -37.31 -16.30
CA LEU A 534 6.26 -37.51 -17.74
C LEU A 534 6.26 -39.00 -18.13
N LYS A 535 6.50 -39.89 -17.16
CA LYS A 535 6.37 -41.34 -17.26
C LYS A 535 5.65 -41.88 -16.02
N PRO A 536 4.98 -43.04 -16.11
CA PRO A 536 4.42 -43.71 -14.95
C PRO A 536 5.47 -43.91 -13.84
N PRO A 537 5.25 -43.40 -12.62
CA PRO A 537 6.14 -43.66 -11.49
C PRO A 537 6.21 -45.16 -11.15
N PRO A 538 7.31 -45.66 -10.57
CA PRO A 538 7.54 -47.09 -10.36
C PRO A 538 6.76 -47.73 -9.20
N PHE A 539 5.74 -47.05 -8.67
CA PHE A 539 4.83 -47.56 -7.65
C PHE A 539 3.52 -48.05 -8.26
N GLU A 540 2.78 -48.88 -7.51
CA GLU A 540 1.50 -49.44 -7.98
C GLU A 540 0.45 -48.33 -8.24
N GLY A 541 -0.20 -48.40 -9.41
CA GLY A 541 -1.16 -47.37 -9.85
C GLY A 541 -0.53 -46.03 -10.26
N GLY A 542 0.77 -46.02 -10.60
CA GLY A 542 1.45 -44.87 -11.18
C GLY A 542 0.98 -44.59 -12.61
N GLU A 543 0.57 -43.35 -12.88
CA GLU A 543 0.11 -42.88 -14.18
C GLU A 543 0.80 -41.55 -14.54
N VAL A 544 0.83 -41.22 -15.84
CA VAL A 544 1.29 -39.91 -16.31
C VAL A 544 0.30 -38.81 -15.92
N GLY A 545 0.78 -37.57 -15.76
CA GLY A 545 -0.06 -36.41 -15.40
C GLY A 545 0.49 -35.63 -14.21
N GLU A 546 -0.33 -34.80 -13.58
CA GLU A 546 0.11 -33.96 -12.46
C GLU A 546 0.47 -34.79 -11.22
N TRP A 547 1.59 -34.45 -10.58
CA TRP A 547 1.98 -35.01 -9.29
C TRP A 547 1.10 -34.45 -8.18
N SER A 548 0.52 -35.33 -7.37
CA SER A 548 -0.45 -34.99 -6.33
C SER A 548 0.01 -35.45 -4.95
N ASP A 549 -0.66 -34.99 -3.89
CA ASP A 549 -0.43 -35.46 -2.51
C ASP A 549 -0.57 -36.99 -2.37
N ARG A 550 -1.42 -37.62 -3.20
CA ARG A 550 -1.54 -39.09 -3.24
C ARG A 550 -0.27 -39.76 -3.76
N ASP A 551 0.43 -39.11 -4.68
CA ASP A 551 1.67 -39.60 -5.23
C ASP A 551 2.83 -39.46 -4.23
N ASP A 552 2.83 -38.42 -3.38
CA ASP A 552 3.77 -38.33 -2.24
C ASP A 552 3.64 -39.55 -1.31
N ALA A 553 2.41 -39.89 -0.91
CA ALA A 553 2.14 -41.05 -0.06
C ALA A 553 2.57 -42.38 -0.72
N ARG A 554 2.32 -42.54 -2.02
CA ARG A 554 2.76 -43.72 -2.80
C ARG A 554 4.28 -43.79 -2.92
N CYS A 555 4.95 -42.65 -3.08
CA CYS A 555 6.40 -42.56 -3.11
C CYS A 555 7.02 -42.92 -1.75
N VAL A 556 6.44 -42.46 -0.64
CA VAL A 556 6.82 -42.88 0.71
C VAL A 556 6.74 -44.41 0.86
N LEU A 557 5.62 -45.02 0.42
CA LEU A 557 5.45 -46.47 0.47
C LEU A 557 6.49 -47.21 -0.36
N TRP A 558 6.77 -46.72 -1.58
CA TRP A 558 7.77 -47.30 -2.47
C TRP A 558 9.19 -47.24 -1.87
N LEU A 559 9.57 -46.11 -1.26
CA LEU A 559 10.85 -45.96 -0.57
C LEU A 559 10.96 -46.93 0.62
N GLY A 560 9.88 -47.10 1.38
CA GLY A 560 9.79 -48.07 2.47
C GLY A 560 10.00 -49.50 2.01
N GLN A 561 9.34 -49.92 0.94
CA GLN A 561 9.44 -51.27 0.40
C GLN A 561 10.78 -51.56 -0.28
N ARG A 562 11.37 -50.57 -0.96
CA ARG A 562 12.55 -50.76 -1.81
C ARG A 562 13.88 -50.48 -1.11
N TYR A 563 13.90 -49.52 -0.19
CA TYR A 563 15.10 -49.03 0.51
C TYR A 563 15.04 -49.19 2.04
N SER A 564 13.96 -49.76 2.57
CA SER A 564 13.79 -50.06 4.00
C SER A 564 13.86 -48.83 4.92
N PHE A 565 13.38 -47.68 4.45
CA PHE A 565 13.18 -46.48 5.29
C PHE A 565 11.88 -45.76 4.92
N SER A 566 11.22 -45.14 5.89
CA SER A 566 9.95 -44.44 5.68
C SER A 566 10.11 -42.94 5.99
N PRO A 567 10.22 -42.06 4.98
CA PRO A 567 10.30 -40.63 5.18
C PRO A 567 8.93 -39.99 5.44
N ARG A 568 8.93 -38.77 5.98
CA ARG A 568 7.70 -37.96 6.05
C ARG A 568 7.34 -37.45 4.64
N SER A 569 6.03 -37.32 4.39
CA SER A 569 5.49 -36.92 3.08
C SER A 569 5.99 -35.55 2.62
N ASP A 570 6.16 -34.60 3.54
CA ASP A 570 6.66 -33.25 3.24
C ASP A 570 8.11 -33.25 2.76
N VAL A 571 8.95 -34.16 3.27
CA VAL A 571 10.34 -34.32 2.83
C VAL A 571 10.40 -34.94 1.43
N VAL A 572 9.45 -35.83 1.10
CA VAL A 572 9.29 -36.37 -0.25
C VAL A 572 8.85 -35.29 -1.22
N ALA A 573 7.85 -34.48 -0.86
CA ALA A 573 7.39 -33.36 -1.67
C ALA A 573 8.54 -32.37 -1.98
N ASP A 574 9.34 -32.01 -0.96
CA ASP A 574 10.51 -31.15 -1.11
C ASP A 574 11.58 -31.80 -2.04
N ALA A 575 11.82 -33.11 -1.93
CA ALA A 575 12.76 -33.84 -2.79
C ALA A 575 12.27 -33.93 -4.25
N VAL A 576 10.99 -34.24 -4.45
CA VAL A 576 10.33 -34.34 -5.76
C VAL A 576 10.39 -33.00 -6.48
N PHE A 577 10.09 -31.90 -5.78
CA PHE A 577 10.25 -30.55 -6.32
C PHE A 577 11.68 -30.31 -6.81
N LEU A 578 12.70 -30.60 -6.00
CA LEU A 578 14.11 -30.39 -6.37
C LEU A 578 14.53 -31.22 -7.59
N VAL A 579 14.01 -32.44 -7.75
CA VAL A 579 14.30 -33.28 -8.93
C VAL A 579 13.57 -32.75 -10.16
N ALA A 580 12.28 -32.43 -10.04
CA ALA A 580 11.49 -31.86 -11.11
C ALA A 580 12.08 -30.52 -11.61
N ASP A 581 12.57 -29.69 -10.68
CA ASP A 581 13.17 -28.38 -10.99
C ASP A 581 14.47 -28.48 -11.82
N ARG A 582 15.13 -29.64 -11.85
CA ARG A 582 16.27 -29.91 -12.77
C ARG A 582 15.82 -30.28 -14.19
N HIS A 583 14.55 -30.62 -14.36
CA HIS A 583 13.95 -31.05 -15.62
C HIS A 583 12.80 -30.11 -16.00
N ARG A 584 13.12 -28.82 -16.17
CA ARG A 584 12.17 -27.77 -16.55
C ARG A 584 11.87 -27.84 -18.04
N TYR A 585 10.61 -27.66 -18.39
CA TYR A 585 10.15 -27.48 -19.76
C TYR A 585 8.97 -26.51 -19.79
N HIS A 586 8.64 -26.00 -20.97
CA HIS A 586 7.56 -25.02 -21.12
C HIS A 586 6.66 -25.41 -22.27
N GLU A 587 5.47 -25.88 -21.96
CA GLU A 587 4.65 -26.59 -22.93
C GLU A 587 4.26 -25.76 -24.16
N VAL A 588 3.89 -24.49 -23.97
CA VAL A 588 3.51 -23.62 -25.09
C VAL A 588 4.72 -23.29 -25.97
N ARG A 589 5.93 -23.16 -25.40
CA ARG A 589 7.15 -22.91 -26.17
C ARG A 589 7.52 -24.14 -26.97
N ASP A 590 7.51 -25.31 -26.32
CA ASP A 590 7.77 -26.59 -26.97
C ASP A 590 6.78 -26.83 -28.13
N TYR A 591 5.50 -26.48 -27.93
CA TYR A 591 4.49 -26.52 -28.99
C TYR A 591 4.85 -25.58 -30.15
N LEU A 592 5.08 -24.29 -29.89
CA LEU A 592 5.40 -23.31 -30.93
C LEU A 592 6.68 -23.67 -31.70
N GLU A 593 7.71 -24.12 -31.00
CA GLU A 593 8.99 -24.56 -31.57
C GLU A 593 8.86 -25.83 -32.43
N SER A 594 7.85 -26.67 -32.16
CA SER A 594 7.59 -27.87 -32.95
C SER A 594 6.88 -27.60 -34.29
N LEU A 595 6.27 -26.42 -34.44
CA LEU A 595 5.48 -26.08 -35.62
C LEU A 595 6.36 -25.70 -36.82
N GLN A 596 5.87 -26.01 -38.02
CA GLN A 596 6.49 -25.60 -39.28
C GLN A 596 5.46 -24.88 -40.15
N TRP A 597 5.80 -23.64 -40.53
CA TRP A 597 4.92 -22.82 -41.35
C TRP A 597 4.98 -23.25 -42.82
N ASP A 598 3.79 -23.42 -43.42
CA ASP A 598 3.58 -23.79 -44.81
C ASP A 598 3.74 -22.62 -45.80
N ARG A 599 4.13 -21.44 -45.31
CA ARG A 599 4.33 -20.19 -46.08
C ARG A 599 3.07 -19.62 -46.72
N LYS A 600 1.87 -20.03 -46.28
CA LYS A 600 0.64 -19.36 -46.66
C LYS A 600 0.22 -18.40 -45.56
N GLU A 601 0.00 -17.16 -45.95
CA GLU A 601 -0.38 -16.07 -45.05
C GLU A 601 -1.83 -16.24 -44.56
N ARG A 602 -2.00 -16.31 -43.24
CA ARG A 602 -3.27 -16.45 -42.51
C ARG A 602 -3.33 -15.55 -41.27
N LEU A 603 -2.18 -15.19 -40.71
CA LEU A 603 -2.06 -14.41 -39.47
C LEU A 603 -2.78 -13.06 -39.53
N ARG A 604 -2.78 -12.39 -40.68
CA ARG A 604 -3.48 -11.10 -40.85
C ARG A 604 -4.97 -11.27 -41.12
N THR A 605 -5.42 -12.45 -41.52
CA THR A 605 -6.77 -12.66 -42.06
C THR A 605 -7.60 -13.64 -41.26
N TRP A 606 -7.09 -14.27 -40.19
CA TRP A 606 -7.85 -15.27 -39.44
C TRP A 606 -9.16 -14.73 -38.83
N LEU A 607 -9.20 -13.46 -38.40
CA LEU A 607 -10.43 -12.80 -37.96
C LEU A 607 -11.41 -12.58 -39.12
N VAL A 608 -10.92 -12.26 -40.32
CA VAL A 608 -11.74 -12.10 -41.52
C VAL A 608 -12.28 -13.45 -41.99
N GLN A 609 -11.43 -14.47 -42.05
CA GLN A 609 -11.75 -15.79 -42.62
C GLN A 609 -12.63 -16.62 -41.69
N TYR A 610 -12.31 -16.67 -40.39
CA TYR A 610 -12.97 -17.58 -39.45
C TYR A 610 -13.93 -16.86 -38.50
N ALA A 611 -13.63 -15.61 -38.11
CA ALA A 611 -14.56 -14.78 -37.34
C ALA A 611 -15.57 -14.03 -38.23
N LEU A 612 -15.44 -14.13 -39.57
CA LEU A 612 -16.26 -13.42 -40.55
C LEU A 612 -16.35 -11.91 -40.30
N ALA A 613 -15.26 -11.33 -39.76
CA ALA A 613 -15.18 -9.91 -39.51
C ALA A 613 -15.00 -9.12 -40.82
N PRO A 614 -15.42 -7.85 -40.88
CA PRO A 614 -15.16 -6.99 -42.04
C PRO A 614 -13.68 -6.95 -42.39
N ASP A 615 -13.37 -7.10 -43.68
CA ASP A 615 -11.99 -7.05 -44.17
C ASP A 615 -11.49 -5.60 -44.23
N THR A 616 -11.09 -5.07 -43.08
CA THR A 616 -10.52 -3.73 -42.94
C THR A 616 -9.07 -3.79 -42.48
N GLU A 617 -8.31 -2.73 -42.77
CA GLU A 617 -6.93 -2.61 -42.30
C GLU A 617 -6.83 -2.74 -40.78
N TYR A 618 -7.78 -2.15 -40.05
CA TYR A 618 -7.90 -2.30 -38.60
C TYR A 618 -8.02 -3.77 -38.16
N VAL A 619 -8.96 -4.53 -38.74
CA VAL A 619 -9.17 -5.94 -38.38
C VAL A 619 -7.92 -6.78 -38.67
N ARG A 620 -7.25 -6.53 -39.81
CA ARG A 620 -6.00 -7.20 -40.15
C ARG A 620 -4.85 -6.89 -39.17
N LEU A 621 -4.75 -5.64 -38.72
CA LEU A 621 -3.76 -5.23 -37.72
C LEU A 621 -4.05 -5.84 -36.35
N VAL A 622 -5.31 -5.87 -35.91
CA VAL A 622 -5.72 -6.52 -34.66
C VAL A 622 -5.41 -8.02 -34.70
N ALA A 623 -5.77 -8.70 -35.80
CA ALA A 623 -5.50 -10.12 -36.01
C ALA A 623 -4.00 -10.45 -35.85
N PHE A 624 -3.14 -9.66 -36.49
CA PHE A 624 -1.69 -9.80 -36.44
C PHE A 624 -1.12 -9.48 -35.06
N LYS A 625 -1.43 -8.30 -34.51
CA LYS A 625 -0.84 -7.81 -33.27
C LYS A 625 -1.27 -8.64 -32.05
N PHE A 626 -2.50 -9.14 -32.03
CA PHE A 626 -2.99 -9.90 -30.88
C PHE A 626 -2.26 -11.25 -30.73
N LEU A 627 -2.09 -11.99 -31.83
CA LEU A 627 -1.37 -13.27 -31.80
C LEU A 627 0.13 -13.08 -31.56
N LEU A 628 0.76 -12.04 -32.12
CA LEU A 628 2.16 -11.74 -31.80
C LEU A 628 2.34 -11.33 -30.33
N GLY A 629 1.39 -10.59 -29.77
CA GLY A 629 1.37 -10.27 -28.33
C GLY A 629 1.20 -11.52 -27.45
N ALA A 630 0.40 -12.49 -27.89
CA ALA A 630 0.26 -13.77 -27.22
C ALA A 630 1.58 -14.58 -27.23
N ILE A 631 2.27 -14.65 -28.36
CA ILE A 631 3.59 -15.28 -28.45
C ILE A 631 4.61 -14.52 -27.58
N GLY A 632 4.62 -13.20 -27.66
CA GLY A 632 5.47 -12.33 -26.84
C GLY A 632 5.30 -12.59 -25.34
N ARG A 633 4.08 -12.78 -24.85
CA ARG A 633 3.78 -13.12 -23.45
C ARG A 633 4.44 -14.43 -22.99
N VAL A 634 4.53 -15.42 -23.87
CA VAL A 634 5.13 -16.72 -23.55
C VAL A 634 6.65 -16.70 -23.75
N MET A 635 7.15 -16.08 -24.82
CA MET A 635 8.59 -16.04 -25.14
C MET A 635 9.34 -15.03 -24.25
N LYS A 636 8.69 -13.92 -23.88
CA LYS A 636 9.21 -12.89 -22.98
C LYS A 636 8.20 -12.56 -21.87
N PRO A 637 8.06 -13.44 -20.86
CA PRO A 637 7.12 -13.28 -19.76
C PRO A 637 7.21 -11.90 -19.09
N GLY A 638 6.05 -11.30 -18.82
CA GLY A 638 5.95 -9.95 -18.27
C GLY A 638 6.17 -8.81 -19.27
N CYS A 639 6.30 -9.10 -20.58
CA CYS A 639 6.30 -8.05 -21.60
C CYS A 639 5.02 -7.22 -21.56
N LYS A 640 5.11 -5.95 -21.97
CA LYS A 640 3.94 -5.07 -22.02
C LYS A 640 2.99 -5.51 -23.12
N MET A 641 1.83 -6.02 -22.72
CA MET A 641 0.68 -6.34 -23.57
C MET A 641 -0.57 -6.10 -22.73
N ASP A 642 -1.04 -4.84 -22.70
CA ASP A 642 -2.22 -4.40 -21.93
C ASP A 642 -3.47 -4.28 -22.79
N ASN A 643 -3.45 -4.88 -23.99
CA ASN A 643 -4.54 -4.89 -24.96
C ASN A 643 -5.43 -6.13 -24.83
N VAL A 644 -6.73 -5.95 -25.07
CA VAL A 644 -7.78 -6.97 -24.95
C VAL A 644 -8.55 -7.01 -26.26
N LEU A 645 -8.58 -8.18 -26.91
CA LEU A 645 -9.40 -8.39 -28.12
C LEU A 645 -10.86 -8.62 -27.70
N ILE A 646 -11.78 -7.80 -28.21
CA ILE A 646 -13.21 -7.96 -27.94
C ILE A 646 -13.92 -8.44 -29.20
N LEU A 647 -14.59 -9.60 -29.12
CA LEU A 647 -15.44 -10.10 -30.19
C LEU A 647 -16.89 -9.69 -29.93
N GLU A 648 -17.45 -8.93 -30.86
CA GLU A 648 -18.83 -8.43 -30.84
C GLU A 648 -19.67 -9.24 -31.81
N GLY A 649 -20.89 -9.61 -31.44
CA GLY A 649 -21.79 -10.27 -32.37
C GLY A 649 -23.02 -10.80 -31.67
N VAL A 650 -23.95 -11.37 -32.43
CA VAL A 650 -25.16 -11.97 -31.86
C VAL A 650 -24.82 -13.07 -30.84
N GLN A 651 -25.72 -13.28 -29.90
CA GLN A 651 -25.63 -14.40 -28.97
C GLN A 651 -25.55 -15.72 -29.77
N ASP A 652 -24.84 -16.70 -29.24
CA ASP A 652 -24.61 -18.01 -29.86
C ASP A 652 -23.90 -18.00 -31.23
N ALA A 653 -23.27 -16.87 -31.62
CA ALA A 653 -22.43 -16.82 -32.82
C ALA A 653 -21.21 -17.76 -32.76
N GLY A 654 -20.82 -18.25 -31.58
CA GLY A 654 -19.65 -19.12 -31.38
C GLY A 654 -18.37 -18.37 -31.01
N LYS A 655 -18.46 -17.14 -30.49
CA LYS A 655 -17.32 -16.28 -30.14
C LYS A 655 -16.35 -16.93 -29.13
N SER A 656 -16.87 -17.44 -28.01
CA SER A 656 -16.07 -18.17 -27.01
C SER A 656 -15.50 -19.48 -27.57
N ALA A 657 -16.25 -20.13 -28.46
CA ALA A 657 -15.80 -21.35 -29.13
C ALA A 657 -14.65 -21.08 -30.13
N LEU A 658 -14.63 -19.90 -30.77
CA LEU A 658 -13.52 -19.46 -31.61
C LEU A 658 -12.23 -19.29 -30.79
N PHE A 659 -12.30 -18.65 -29.62
CA PHE A 659 -11.18 -18.56 -28.69
C PHE A 659 -10.70 -19.95 -28.21
N ARG A 660 -11.64 -20.79 -27.78
CA ARG A 660 -11.35 -22.16 -27.33
C ARG A 660 -10.71 -23.01 -28.45
N THR A 661 -11.10 -22.81 -29.70
CA THR A 661 -10.55 -23.54 -30.86
C THR A 661 -9.11 -23.11 -31.15
N LEU A 662 -8.84 -21.80 -31.16
CA LEU A 662 -7.52 -21.28 -31.53
C LEU A 662 -6.45 -21.53 -30.45
N TRP A 663 -6.79 -21.36 -29.16
CA TRP A 663 -5.86 -21.62 -28.05
C TRP A 663 -5.87 -23.08 -27.56
N GLY A 664 -6.91 -23.85 -27.91
CA GLY A 664 -7.12 -25.18 -27.37
C GLY A 664 -7.64 -25.16 -25.92
N GLU A 665 -8.40 -26.19 -25.56
CA GLU A 665 -9.04 -26.32 -24.23
C GLU A 665 -8.04 -26.28 -23.07
N LYS A 666 -6.82 -26.76 -23.31
CA LYS A 666 -5.77 -26.79 -22.29
C LYS A 666 -5.32 -25.39 -21.84
N TRP A 667 -5.06 -24.49 -22.80
CA TRP A 667 -4.51 -23.16 -22.54
C TRP A 667 -5.57 -22.06 -22.52
N PHE A 668 -6.85 -22.42 -22.64
CA PHE A 668 -7.98 -21.50 -22.58
C PHE A 668 -8.71 -21.60 -21.23
N THR A 669 -9.28 -20.49 -20.78
CA THR A 669 -10.24 -20.45 -19.66
C THR A 669 -11.29 -19.38 -19.89
N ASP A 670 -12.54 -19.70 -19.60
CA ASP A 670 -13.71 -18.81 -19.52
C ASP A 670 -14.25 -18.73 -18.07
N ALA A 671 -13.46 -19.22 -17.10
CA ALA A 671 -13.79 -19.10 -15.69
C ALA A 671 -13.94 -17.63 -15.30
N ASN A 672 -14.93 -17.34 -14.46
CA ASN A 672 -15.19 -15.98 -14.00
C ASN A 672 -13.98 -15.45 -13.21
N ILE A 673 -13.38 -14.37 -13.69
CA ILE A 673 -12.24 -13.72 -13.04
C ILE A 673 -12.71 -12.50 -12.27
N VAL A 674 -12.55 -12.59 -10.95
CA VAL A 674 -12.80 -11.47 -10.06
C VAL A 674 -11.50 -10.66 -9.93
N ILE A 675 -11.50 -9.47 -10.51
CA ILE A 675 -10.34 -8.56 -10.46
C ILE A 675 -10.13 -8.09 -9.01
N GLY A 676 -9.00 -8.46 -8.41
CA GLY A 676 -8.65 -8.12 -7.02
C GLY A 676 -8.75 -9.29 -6.04
N ASP A 677 -9.26 -10.43 -6.49
CA ASP A 677 -9.25 -11.69 -5.74
C ASP A 677 -7.88 -12.40 -5.83
N LYS A 678 -7.45 -13.04 -4.74
CA LYS A 678 -6.21 -13.81 -4.66
C LYS A 678 -6.32 -15.15 -5.40
N ASP A 679 -7.52 -15.72 -5.48
CA ASP A 679 -7.74 -17.03 -6.14
C ASP A 679 -7.69 -16.93 -7.68
N THR A 680 -7.95 -15.74 -8.23
CA THR A 680 -7.83 -15.44 -9.68
C THR A 680 -6.46 -15.85 -10.24
N PHE A 681 -5.38 -15.57 -9.52
CA PHE A 681 -4.02 -15.86 -10.01
C PHE A 681 -3.75 -17.37 -10.14
N SER A 682 -4.35 -18.18 -9.26
CA SER A 682 -4.27 -19.64 -9.34
C SER A 682 -5.04 -20.19 -10.54
N VAL A 683 -6.15 -19.56 -10.92
CA VAL A 683 -6.93 -19.91 -12.12
C VAL A 683 -6.19 -19.53 -13.41
N MET A 684 -5.48 -18.41 -13.40
CA MET A 684 -4.71 -17.91 -14.55
C MET A 684 -3.45 -18.74 -14.84
N ALA A 685 -2.90 -19.43 -13.84
CA ALA A 685 -1.70 -20.24 -14.00
C ALA A 685 -1.89 -21.34 -15.08
N GLY A 686 -0.99 -21.39 -16.06
CA GLY A 686 -1.08 -22.35 -17.17
C GLY A 686 -2.13 -22.02 -18.23
N LYS A 687 -2.70 -20.80 -18.23
CA LYS A 687 -3.66 -20.33 -19.24
C LYS A 687 -3.03 -19.25 -20.12
N TRP A 688 -3.11 -19.45 -21.43
CA TRP A 688 -2.53 -18.55 -22.44
C TRP A 688 -3.54 -17.51 -22.92
N LEU A 689 -4.81 -17.90 -23.06
CA LEU A 689 -5.93 -16.98 -23.24
C LEU A 689 -6.91 -17.10 -22.10
N ILE A 690 -7.29 -15.93 -21.60
CA ILE A 690 -8.32 -15.75 -20.58
C ILE A 690 -9.47 -15.00 -21.22
N GLU A 691 -10.65 -15.61 -21.29
CA GLU A 691 -11.87 -14.96 -21.73
C GLU A 691 -12.57 -14.23 -20.58
N LEU A 692 -13.00 -13.00 -20.86
CA LEU A 692 -13.85 -12.18 -20.01
C LEU A 692 -15.27 -12.24 -20.57
N ALA A 693 -16.10 -13.10 -19.99
CA ALA A 693 -17.50 -13.24 -20.38
C ALA A 693 -18.34 -12.01 -19.98
N GLU A 694 -19.26 -11.58 -20.85
CA GLU A 694 -20.28 -10.55 -20.64
C GLU A 694 -19.80 -9.10 -20.35
N LEU A 695 -18.48 -8.87 -20.25
CA LEU A 695 -17.87 -7.54 -19.99
C LEU A 695 -18.45 -6.75 -18.81
N ASP A 696 -19.07 -7.40 -17.82
CA ASP A 696 -19.47 -6.75 -16.55
C ASP A 696 -18.27 -6.12 -15.82
N ALA A 697 -17.06 -6.66 -16.05
CA ALA A 697 -15.79 -6.10 -15.59
C ALA A 697 -15.43 -4.71 -16.19
N LEU A 698 -16.19 -4.21 -17.17
CA LEU A 698 -16.03 -2.89 -17.80
C LEU A 698 -17.01 -1.83 -17.28
N SER A 699 -17.72 -2.13 -16.19
CA SER A 699 -18.58 -1.17 -15.51
C SER A 699 -17.81 0.10 -15.11
N LYS A 700 -18.52 1.23 -14.95
CA LYS A 700 -17.92 2.54 -14.62
C LYS A 700 -17.23 2.54 -13.24
N SER A 701 -17.57 1.60 -12.35
CA SER A 701 -16.90 1.37 -11.06
C SER A 701 -15.59 0.58 -11.19
N ASP A 702 -15.44 -0.25 -12.23
CA ASP A 702 -14.34 -1.20 -12.36
C ASP A 702 -13.24 -0.78 -13.35
N SER A 703 -13.45 0.30 -14.12
CA SER A 703 -12.51 0.72 -15.18
C SER A 703 -11.09 1.00 -14.67
N SER A 704 -10.93 1.45 -13.41
CA SER A 704 -9.61 1.70 -12.80
C SER A 704 -8.89 0.40 -12.39
N ASN A 705 -9.62 -0.56 -11.83
CA ASN A 705 -9.10 -1.88 -11.46
C ASN A 705 -8.76 -2.71 -12.70
N ALA A 706 -9.62 -2.70 -13.73
CA ALA A 706 -9.37 -3.34 -15.02
C ALA A 706 -8.11 -2.77 -15.71
N LYS A 707 -7.94 -1.43 -15.71
CA LYS A 707 -6.71 -0.80 -16.23
C LYS A 707 -5.46 -1.32 -15.52
N ARG A 708 -5.46 -1.34 -14.19
CA ARG A 708 -4.32 -1.85 -13.39
C ARG A 708 -4.07 -3.32 -13.71
N PHE A 709 -5.13 -4.12 -13.67
CA PHE A 709 -5.08 -5.55 -13.96
C PHE A 709 -4.45 -5.79 -15.32
N PHE A 710 -4.94 -5.25 -16.44
CA PHE A 710 -4.33 -5.51 -17.76
C PHE A 710 -2.90 -4.96 -17.91
N THR A 711 -2.53 -3.91 -17.18
CA THR A 711 -1.17 -3.35 -17.22
C THR A 711 -0.15 -4.10 -16.37
N THR A 712 -0.58 -4.92 -15.40
CA THR A 712 0.33 -5.68 -14.53
C THR A 712 1.22 -6.60 -15.36
N ALA A 713 2.53 -6.53 -15.11
CA ALA A 713 3.53 -7.35 -15.78
C ALA A 713 3.85 -8.64 -15.00
N VAL A 714 3.79 -8.57 -13.66
CA VAL A 714 4.15 -9.65 -12.75
C VAL A 714 3.04 -9.81 -11.72
N ASP A 715 2.53 -11.02 -11.59
CA ASP A 715 1.55 -11.38 -10.56
C ASP A 715 2.28 -11.96 -9.36
N THR A 716 2.05 -11.40 -8.17
CA THR A 716 2.60 -11.93 -6.92
C THR A 716 1.50 -12.70 -6.19
N TYR A 717 1.62 -14.02 -6.13
CA TYR A 717 0.66 -14.88 -5.42
C TYR A 717 1.35 -16.08 -4.78
N ARG A 718 0.67 -16.74 -3.85
CA ARG A 718 1.15 -17.95 -3.20
C ARG A 718 0.41 -19.16 -3.78
N PRO A 719 1.05 -19.98 -4.64
CA PRO A 719 0.47 -21.24 -5.07
C PRO A 719 0.10 -22.12 -3.87
N PRO A 720 -0.95 -22.96 -3.97
CA PRO A 720 -1.41 -23.81 -2.85
C PRO A 720 -0.31 -24.68 -2.22
N TYR A 721 0.67 -25.13 -3.01
CA TYR A 721 1.80 -25.96 -2.58
C TYR A 721 3.03 -25.15 -2.13
N ALA A 722 3.06 -23.83 -2.35
CA ALA A 722 4.20 -22.99 -2.00
C ALA A 722 4.09 -22.49 -0.55
N ARG A 723 5.22 -22.48 0.18
CA ARG A 723 5.27 -21.92 1.56
C ARG A 723 5.36 -20.39 1.57
N ARG A 724 5.66 -19.76 0.43
CA ARG A 724 5.86 -18.31 0.26
C ARG A 724 5.15 -17.84 -1.01
N ALA A 725 4.80 -16.56 -1.07
CA ALA A 725 4.40 -15.95 -2.32
C ALA A 725 5.57 -15.94 -3.31
N ILE A 726 5.25 -16.09 -4.58
CA ILE A 726 6.20 -16.04 -5.70
C ILE A 726 5.76 -14.96 -6.68
N ASP A 727 6.72 -14.38 -7.38
CA ASP A 727 6.51 -13.47 -8.48
C ASP A 727 6.45 -14.27 -9.78
N VAL A 728 5.31 -14.21 -10.47
CA VAL A 728 5.05 -14.91 -11.73
C VAL A 728 4.87 -13.87 -12.83
N PRO A 729 5.87 -13.66 -13.70
CA PRO A 729 5.72 -12.79 -14.86
C PRO A 729 4.60 -13.30 -15.75
N ARG A 730 3.70 -12.41 -16.18
CA ARG A 730 2.50 -12.80 -16.93
C ARG A 730 2.81 -13.35 -18.30
N GLN A 731 2.20 -14.50 -18.57
CA GLN A 731 2.31 -15.25 -19.82
C GLN A 731 0.97 -15.36 -20.58
N SER A 732 -0.08 -14.72 -20.08
CA SER A 732 -1.43 -14.75 -20.65
C SER A 732 -1.80 -13.47 -21.40
N VAL A 733 -2.74 -13.61 -22.34
CA VAL A 733 -3.48 -12.52 -23.00
C VAL A 733 -4.97 -12.60 -22.64
N PHE A 734 -5.68 -11.50 -22.87
CA PHE A 734 -7.10 -11.38 -22.51
C PHE A 734 -7.95 -11.19 -23.77
N GLY A 735 -9.04 -11.95 -23.85
CA GLY A 735 -10.10 -11.78 -24.84
C GLY A 735 -11.42 -11.51 -24.14
N GLY A 736 -12.35 -10.83 -24.79
CA GLY A 736 -13.70 -10.61 -24.28
C GLY A 736 -14.75 -10.90 -25.34
N THR A 737 -15.94 -11.30 -24.92
CA THR A 737 -17.07 -11.53 -25.82
C THR A 737 -18.27 -10.70 -25.38
N VAL A 738 -18.93 -10.04 -26.33
CA VAL A 738 -20.13 -9.21 -26.06
C VAL A 738 -21.23 -9.41 -27.08
N ASN A 739 -22.44 -9.08 -26.63
CA ASN A 739 -23.67 -9.21 -27.42
C ASN A 739 -24.27 -7.87 -27.86
N PHE A 740 -23.71 -6.72 -27.44
CA PHE A 740 -24.23 -5.37 -27.71
C PHE A 740 -23.15 -4.45 -28.28
N ASP A 741 -23.58 -3.46 -29.08
CA ASP A 741 -22.69 -2.63 -29.93
C ASP A 741 -22.05 -1.42 -29.19
N THR A 742 -22.52 -1.05 -27.99
CA THR A 742 -21.97 0.07 -27.20
C THR A 742 -21.74 -0.33 -25.76
N TYR A 743 -20.48 -0.28 -25.31
CA TYR A 743 -20.10 -0.79 -23.98
C TYR A 743 -18.86 -0.13 -23.37
N LEU A 744 -18.17 0.72 -24.13
CA LEU A 744 -16.98 1.43 -23.64
C LEU A 744 -17.39 2.71 -22.92
N LYS A 745 -17.15 2.80 -21.61
CA LYS A 745 -17.65 3.91 -20.76
C LYS A 745 -16.57 4.93 -20.34
N ASP A 746 -15.30 4.70 -20.70
CA ASP A 746 -14.17 5.50 -20.23
C ASP A 746 -13.18 5.88 -21.35
N GLU A 747 -13.35 7.10 -21.86
CA GLU A 747 -12.51 7.80 -22.84
C GLU A 747 -10.98 7.61 -22.68
N SER A 748 -10.45 7.58 -21.44
CA SER A 748 -9.00 7.41 -21.20
C SER A 748 -8.53 5.94 -21.16
N GLY A 749 -9.47 5.02 -20.94
CA GLY A 749 -9.24 3.58 -20.79
C GLY A 749 -9.39 2.80 -22.08
N ASN A 750 -10.19 3.30 -23.01
CA ASN A 750 -10.66 2.60 -24.20
C ASN A 750 -9.54 2.12 -25.13
N ARG A 751 -8.37 2.76 -25.11
CA ARG A 751 -7.19 2.38 -25.91
C ARG A 751 -6.76 0.91 -25.78
N ARG A 752 -7.15 0.24 -24.70
CA ARG A 752 -6.81 -1.17 -24.40
C ARG A 752 -7.71 -2.15 -25.13
N TYR A 753 -8.92 -1.76 -25.48
CA TYR A 753 -9.88 -2.66 -26.12
C TYR A 753 -9.75 -2.57 -27.64
N TRP A 754 -9.67 -3.73 -28.27
CA TRP A 754 -9.64 -3.90 -29.72
C TRP A 754 -10.95 -4.57 -30.15
N PRO A 755 -12.02 -3.78 -30.32
CA PRO A 755 -13.33 -4.28 -30.73
C PRO A 755 -13.34 -4.81 -32.17
N VAL A 756 -13.81 -6.02 -32.38
CA VAL A 756 -13.97 -6.63 -33.69
C VAL A 756 -15.37 -7.23 -33.81
N LYS A 757 -16.13 -6.75 -34.79
CA LYS A 757 -17.47 -7.27 -35.09
C LYS A 757 -17.34 -8.58 -35.85
N ALA A 758 -17.72 -9.67 -35.20
CA ALA A 758 -17.76 -11.01 -35.75
C ALA A 758 -19.08 -11.24 -36.50
N GLY A 759 -19.00 -11.98 -37.62
CA GLY A 759 -20.16 -12.42 -38.38
C GLY A 759 -20.87 -13.61 -37.74
N THR A 760 -21.85 -14.18 -38.44
CA THR A 760 -22.51 -15.42 -38.01
C THR A 760 -22.95 -16.25 -39.23
N PRO A 761 -22.81 -17.59 -39.20
CA PRO A 761 -22.10 -18.40 -38.19
C PRO A 761 -20.57 -18.39 -38.39
N LEU A 762 -19.79 -18.57 -37.31
CA LEU A 762 -18.32 -18.63 -37.39
C LEU A 762 -17.79 -19.95 -37.96
N ASP A 763 -16.69 -19.91 -38.72
CA ASP A 763 -16.04 -21.11 -39.28
C ASP A 763 -15.02 -21.71 -38.30
N LEU A 764 -15.53 -22.38 -37.27
CA LEU A 764 -14.71 -23.06 -36.27
C LEU A 764 -13.99 -24.29 -36.84
N ARG A 765 -14.55 -24.92 -37.88
CA ARG A 765 -13.98 -26.14 -38.47
C ARG A 765 -12.77 -25.81 -39.33
N GLY A 766 -12.84 -24.76 -40.13
CA GLY A 766 -11.70 -24.21 -40.87
C GLY A 766 -10.61 -23.74 -39.90
N LEU A 767 -11.00 -23.00 -38.86
CA LEU A 767 -10.07 -22.53 -37.84
C LEU A 767 -9.31 -23.69 -37.16
N ALA A 768 -10.00 -24.77 -36.81
CA ALA A 768 -9.37 -25.95 -36.21
C ALA A 768 -8.35 -26.63 -37.14
N GLN A 769 -8.56 -26.58 -38.46
CA GLN A 769 -7.65 -27.17 -39.45
C GLN A 769 -6.41 -26.30 -39.66
N ASP A 770 -6.59 -24.98 -39.71
CA ASP A 770 -5.50 -24.04 -39.96
C ASP A 770 -4.80 -23.54 -38.68
N ARG A 771 -5.32 -23.88 -37.49
CA ARG A 771 -4.83 -23.44 -36.17
C ARG A 771 -3.31 -23.49 -36.06
N ASP A 772 -2.74 -24.66 -36.32
CA ASP A 772 -1.30 -24.90 -36.16
C ASP A 772 -0.50 -24.08 -37.18
N GLN A 773 -1.04 -23.84 -38.38
CA GLN A 773 -0.39 -23.00 -39.39
C GLN A 773 -0.46 -21.51 -39.07
N ILE A 774 -1.55 -21.04 -38.48
CA ILE A 774 -1.68 -19.66 -37.98
C ILE A 774 -0.64 -19.41 -36.87
N TRP A 775 -0.49 -20.35 -35.93
CA TRP A 775 0.53 -20.25 -34.89
C TRP A 775 1.95 -20.38 -35.43
N ALA A 776 2.19 -21.24 -36.42
CA ALA A 776 3.49 -21.38 -37.06
C ALA A 776 3.93 -20.08 -37.75
N GLU A 777 3.02 -19.44 -38.49
CA GLU A 777 3.24 -18.13 -39.12
C GLU A 777 3.53 -17.05 -38.08
N ALA A 778 2.69 -16.94 -37.05
CA ALA A 778 2.87 -15.97 -35.97
C ALA A 778 4.21 -16.14 -35.25
N TYR A 779 4.64 -17.38 -35.02
CA TYR A 779 5.92 -17.67 -34.38
C TYR A 779 7.10 -17.33 -35.27
N GLN A 780 7.01 -17.62 -36.57
CA GLN A 780 8.02 -17.23 -37.54
C GLN A 780 8.19 -15.71 -37.60
N GLU A 781 7.08 -14.95 -37.69
CA GLU A 781 7.07 -13.49 -37.68
C GLU A 781 7.66 -12.91 -36.38
N TYR A 782 7.34 -13.51 -35.23
CA TYR A 782 7.94 -13.12 -33.94
C TYR A 782 9.46 -13.33 -33.95
N ARG A 783 9.94 -14.47 -34.46
CA ARG A 783 11.38 -14.79 -34.53
C ARG A 783 12.14 -13.85 -35.45
N GLU A 784 11.57 -13.52 -36.60
CA GLU A 784 12.16 -12.55 -37.53
C GLU A 784 12.25 -11.16 -36.89
N TRP A 785 11.19 -10.72 -36.19
CA TRP A 785 11.24 -9.49 -35.41
C TRP A 785 12.28 -9.55 -34.28
N GLU A 786 12.37 -10.66 -33.54
CA GLU A 786 13.32 -10.82 -32.44
C GLU A 786 14.76 -10.74 -32.93
N GLN A 787 15.06 -11.40 -34.05
CA GLN A 787 16.35 -11.33 -34.72
C GLN A 787 16.66 -9.88 -35.15
N ALA A 788 15.74 -9.23 -35.86
CA ALA A 788 15.92 -7.84 -36.31
C ALA A 788 16.09 -6.88 -35.13
N ASN A 789 15.38 -7.12 -34.02
CA ASN A 789 15.49 -6.31 -32.81
C ASN A 789 16.85 -6.52 -32.13
N ALA A 790 17.36 -7.76 -32.09
CA ALA A 790 18.69 -8.04 -31.58
C ALA A 790 19.77 -7.35 -32.43
N GLU A 791 19.67 -7.40 -33.76
CA GLU A 791 20.56 -6.70 -34.69
C GLU A 791 20.49 -5.17 -34.53
N ALA A 792 19.32 -4.63 -34.19
CA ALA A 792 19.10 -3.23 -33.89
C ALA A 792 19.49 -2.82 -32.44
N GLY A 793 20.03 -3.72 -31.62
CA GLY A 793 20.44 -3.42 -30.24
C GLY A 793 19.27 -3.30 -29.24
N GLY A 794 18.14 -3.94 -29.52
CA GLY A 794 16.99 -4.02 -28.62
C GLY A 794 16.06 -2.79 -28.63
N VAL A 795 16.18 -1.92 -29.64
CA VAL A 795 15.45 -0.64 -29.72
C VAL A 795 14.15 -0.70 -30.53
N LEU A 796 13.88 -1.80 -31.24
CA LEU A 796 12.66 -1.91 -32.03
C LEU A 796 11.44 -1.96 -31.11
N PRO A 797 10.35 -1.26 -31.45
CA PRO A 797 9.09 -1.40 -30.73
C PRO A 797 8.60 -2.85 -30.85
N ALA A 798 7.89 -3.31 -29.83
CA ALA A 798 7.23 -4.61 -29.89
C ALA A 798 6.25 -4.64 -31.08
N PRO A 799 6.15 -5.76 -31.81
CA PRO A 799 5.39 -5.79 -33.07
C PRO A 799 3.88 -5.68 -32.84
N TRP A 800 3.42 -5.98 -31.63
CA TRP A 800 2.04 -5.79 -31.16
C TRP A 800 1.75 -4.37 -30.64
N GLN A 801 2.75 -3.48 -30.58
CA GLN A 801 2.52 -2.09 -30.21
C GLN A 801 1.75 -1.36 -31.33
N VAL A 802 0.71 -0.60 -30.96
CA VAL A 802 0.02 0.31 -31.90
C VAL A 802 0.93 1.50 -32.19
N LEU A 803 1.36 1.61 -33.44
CA LEU A 803 2.26 2.64 -33.94
C LEU A 803 1.51 3.97 -34.16
N PRO A 804 2.19 5.13 -34.14
CA PRO A 804 1.54 6.44 -34.28
C PRO A 804 0.63 6.59 -35.50
N HIS A 805 1.00 6.01 -36.65
CA HIS A 805 0.20 6.06 -37.87
C HIS A 805 -1.01 5.10 -37.87
N GLU A 806 -0.98 4.07 -37.04
CA GLU A 806 -2.09 3.11 -36.88
C GLU A 806 -3.14 3.64 -35.90
N LYS A 807 -2.75 4.51 -34.95
CA LYS A 807 -3.64 5.04 -33.90
C LYS A 807 -5.00 5.55 -34.40
N PRO A 808 -5.10 6.32 -35.52
CA PRO A 808 -6.40 6.79 -36.01
C PRO A 808 -7.39 5.65 -36.26
N LEU A 809 -6.93 4.54 -36.85
CA LEU A 809 -7.77 3.36 -37.13
C LEU A 809 -8.34 2.75 -35.85
N PHE A 810 -7.50 2.62 -34.82
CA PHE A 810 -7.91 2.09 -33.52
C PHE A 810 -8.84 3.04 -32.76
N SER A 811 -8.55 4.34 -32.79
CA SER A 811 -9.38 5.36 -32.14
C SER A 811 -10.77 5.43 -32.75
N THR A 812 -10.90 5.38 -34.08
CA THR A 812 -12.21 5.37 -34.75
C THR A 812 -13.09 4.20 -34.29
N GLU A 813 -12.54 2.99 -34.25
CA GLU A 813 -13.30 1.82 -33.80
C GLU A 813 -13.63 1.89 -32.31
N GLN A 814 -12.73 2.42 -31.47
CA GLN A 814 -12.96 2.59 -30.02
C GLN A 814 -13.99 3.68 -29.70
N GLU A 815 -13.98 4.79 -30.44
CA GLU A 815 -14.94 5.89 -30.30
C GLU A 815 -16.34 5.46 -30.75
N ALA A 816 -16.44 4.64 -31.81
CA ALA A 816 -17.73 4.14 -32.30
C ALA A 816 -18.50 3.29 -31.26
N ARG A 817 -17.81 2.66 -30.31
CA ARG A 817 -18.43 1.90 -29.19
C ARG A 817 -18.45 2.65 -27.86
N TYR A 818 -18.04 3.92 -27.87
CA TYR A 818 -18.07 4.76 -26.67
C TYR A 818 -19.52 5.13 -26.33
N GLU A 819 -19.96 4.73 -25.14
CA GLU A 819 -21.20 5.19 -24.56
C GLU A 819 -20.90 6.43 -23.70
N GLY A 820 -21.14 7.61 -24.29
CA GLY A 820 -20.99 8.90 -23.64
C GLY A 820 -21.99 9.12 -22.49
N ASP A 821 -21.72 10.11 -21.65
CA ASP A 821 -22.69 10.49 -20.60
C ASP A 821 -23.91 11.16 -21.24
N ILE A 822 -25.13 10.79 -20.83
CA ILE A 822 -26.38 11.37 -21.35
C ILE A 822 -26.40 12.92 -21.33
N TYR A 823 -25.64 13.53 -20.42
CA TYR A 823 -25.53 14.98 -20.32
C TYR A 823 -24.79 15.61 -21.49
N GLU A 824 -23.87 14.89 -22.12
CA GLU A 824 -23.03 15.44 -23.17
C GLU A 824 -23.86 15.94 -24.36
N THR A 825 -24.82 15.15 -24.83
CA THR A 825 -25.72 15.54 -25.92
C THR A 825 -26.65 16.69 -25.53
N MET A 826 -27.17 16.68 -24.28
CA MET A 826 -28.05 17.75 -23.78
C MET A 826 -27.30 19.08 -23.68
N ILE A 827 -26.10 19.04 -23.10
CA ILE A 827 -25.21 20.18 -22.91
C ILE A 827 -24.76 20.72 -24.27
N ALA A 828 -24.33 19.87 -25.20
CA ALA A 828 -23.92 20.27 -26.55
C ALA A 828 -25.01 21.09 -27.26
N ARG A 829 -26.28 20.64 -27.17
CA ARG A 829 -27.41 21.35 -27.78
C ARG A 829 -27.66 22.71 -27.11
N HIS A 830 -27.53 22.77 -25.79
CA HIS A 830 -27.77 24.00 -25.03
C HIS A 830 -26.70 25.06 -25.25
N ILE A 831 -25.42 24.65 -25.34
CA ILE A 831 -24.29 25.58 -25.44
C ILE A 831 -23.98 26.01 -26.88
N ALA A 832 -24.62 25.41 -27.90
CA ALA A 832 -24.31 25.61 -29.31
C ALA A 832 -24.31 27.08 -29.79
N MET A 833 -25.09 27.96 -29.17
CA MET A 833 -25.17 29.39 -29.52
C MET A 833 -24.68 30.32 -28.40
N LEU A 834 -24.09 29.78 -27.33
CA LEU A 834 -23.62 30.57 -26.20
C LEU A 834 -22.14 30.93 -26.36
N GLY A 835 -21.77 32.17 -26.04
CA GLY A 835 -20.35 32.60 -25.96
C GLY A 835 -19.73 32.43 -24.57
N LYS A 836 -20.58 32.21 -23.57
CA LYS A 836 -20.22 32.03 -22.16
C LYS A 836 -21.35 31.29 -21.48
N VAL A 837 -21.03 30.31 -20.63
CA VAL A 837 -22.03 29.58 -19.82
C VAL A 837 -21.43 29.23 -18.46
N THR A 838 -22.22 29.31 -17.39
CA THR A 838 -21.79 28.93 -16.05
C THR A 838 -22.18 27.49 -15.70
N MET A 839 -21.61 26.95 -14.63
CA MET A 839 -22.03 25.65 -14.09
C MET A 839 -23.50 25.67 -13.66
N GLU A 840 -23.97 26.82 -13.16
CA GLU A 840 -25.35 27.00 -12.69
C GLU A 840 -26.33 26.98 -13.86
N ASP A 841 -26.00 27.66 -14.97
CA ASP A 841 -26.81 27.63 -16.20
C ASP A 841 -26.91 26.19 -16.75
N ILE A 842 -25.82 25.42 -16.71
CA ILE A 842 -25.86 24.04 -17.20
C ILE A 842 -26.70 23.14 -16.28
N LEU A 843 -26.51 23.21 -14.96
CA LEU A 843 -27.24 22.34 -14.04
C LEU A 843 -28.74 22.73 -13.97
N GLY A 844 -29.03 24.03 -13.90
CA GLY A 844 -30.38 24.56 -13.76
C GLY A 844 -31.11 24.68 -15.09
N ASP A 845 -30.53 25.35 -16.08
CA ASP A 845 -31.25 25.73 -17.30
C ASP A 845 -31.16 24.67 -18.40
N CYS A 846 -30.01 24.00 -18.54
CA CYS A 846 -29.84 22.90 -19.49
C CYS A 846 -30.40 21.58 -18.96
N LEU A 847 -29.89 21.11 -17.82
CA LEU A 847 -30.21 19.78 -17.28
C LEU A 847 -31.48 19.76 -16.42
N LYS A 848 -32.05 20.93 -16.11
CA LYS A 848 -33.28 21.06 -15.30
C LYS A 848 -33.19 20.34 -13.95
N LEU A 849 -31.99 20.31 -13.36
CA LEU A 849 -31.78 19.72 -12.05
C LEU A 849 -32.17 20.71 -10.96
N GLU A 850 -32.96 20.24 -10.00
CA GLU A 850 -33.26 20.99 -8.78
C GLU A 850 -31.95 21.29 -8.02
N ILE A 851 -31.87 22.46 -7.35
CA ILE A 851 -30.66 22.91 -6.64
C ILE A 851 -30.14 21.86 -5.64
N ALA A 852 -31.04 21.11 -5.00
CA ALA A 852 -30.67 20.03 -4.07
C ALA A 852 -29.88 18.89 -4.75
N LYS A 853 -29.99 18.74 -6.08
CA LYS A 853 -29.30 17.74 -6.89
C LYS A 853 -27.99 18.25 -7.50
N TRP A 854 -27.58 19.50 -7.23
CA TRP A 854 -26.32 20.09 -7.73
C TRP A 854 -25.10 19.56 -6.96
N SER A 855 -25.01 18.23 -6.83
CA SER A 855 -23.96 17.55 -6.09
C SER A 855 -22.59 17.70 -6.76
N PRO A 856 -21.47 17.51 -6.01
CA PRO A 856 -20.14 17.46 -6.61
C PRO A 856 -19.96 16.33 -7.65
N ALA A 857 -20.80 15.30 -7.64
CA ALA A 857 -20.79 14.26 -8.68
C ALA A 857 -21.39 14.79 -9.99
N GLU A 858 -22.52 15.48 -9.91
CA GLU A 858 -23.20 16.09 -11.06
C GLU A 858 -22.36 17.22 -11.69
N GLN A 859 -21.75 18.07 -10.86
CA GLN A 859 -20.80 19.09 -11.31
C GLN A 859 -19.57 18.48 -12.02
N ARG A 860 -19.09 17.31 -11.57
CA ARG A 860 -17.99 16.58 -12.23
C ARG A 860 -18.42 15.99 -13.58
N ARG A 861 -19.65 15.45 -13.67
CA ARG A 861 -20.22 14.95 -14.93
C ARG A 861 -20.37 16.06 -15.97
N VAL A 862 -20.92 17.21 -15.57
CA VAL A 862 -20.97 18.42 -16.41
C VAL A 862 -19.57 18.87 -16.82
N GLY A 863 -18.64 18.94 -15.87
CA GLY A 863 -17.25 19.30 -16.16
C GLY A 863 -16.57 18.37 -17.16
N LYS A 864 -16.85 17.06 -17.10
CA LYS A 864 -16.35 16.08 -18.06
C LYS A 864 -16.98 16.27 -19.44
N ALA A 865 -18.30 16.45 -19.51
CA ALA A 865 -19.02 16.73 -20.75
C ALA A 865 -18.51 18.01 -21.43
N MET A 866 -18.36 19.11 -20.68
CA MET A 866 -17.81 20.37 -21.22
C MET A 866 -16.39 20.20 -21.76
N LYS A 867 -15.57 19.39 -21.10
CA LYS A 867 -14.21 19.09 -21.56
C LYS A 867 -14.21 18.26 -22.85
N SER A 868 -15.06 17.24 -22.94
CA SER A 868 -15.25 16.42 -24.15
C SER A 868 -15.69 17.29 -25.34
N LEU A 869 -16.60 18.22 -25.10
CA LEU A 869 -17.09 19.19 -26.09
C LEU A 869 -16.08 20.31 -26.43
N GLY A 870 -14.87 20.30 -25.87
CA GLY A 870 -13.81 21.26 -26.18
C GLY A 870 -13.93 22.63 -25.52
N TRP A 871 -14.84 22.80 -24.55
CA TRP A 871 -15.04 24.07 -23.84
C TRP A 871 -14.05 24.26 -22.69
N ILE A 872 -13.58 25.51 -22.51
CA ILE A 872 -12.51 25.84 -21.57
C ILE A 872 -13.09 26.55 -20.35
N ARG A 873 -12.70 26.10 -19.16
CA ARG A 873 -13.11 26.71 -17.88
C ARG A 873 -12.21 27.90 -17.56
N LYS A 874 -12.81 29.10 -17.43
CA LYS A 874 -12.14 30.38 -17.09
C LYS A 874 -12.72 30.96 -15.79
N ARG A 875 -11.98 31.87 -15.16
CA ARG A 875 -12.40 32.57 -13.93
C ARG A 875 -12.48 34.06 -14.19
N ALA A 876 -13.56 34.71 -13.73
CA ALA A 876 -13.74 36.14 -13.92
C ALA A 876 -12.66 36.95 -13.16
N SER A 877 -12.07 37.94 -13.83
CA SER A 877 -11.00 38.79 -13.29
C SER A 877 -11.52 39.95 -12.41
N SER A 878 -12.80 40.31 -12.50
CA SER A 878 -13.47 41.33 -11.69
C SER A 878 -14.86 40.86 -11.21
N GLY A 879 -15.33 41.38 -10.07
CA GLY A 879 -16.58 40.94 -9.42
C GLY A 879 -16.43 39.71 -8.51
N ASN A 880 -17.50 38.92 -8.31
CA ASN A 880 -17.55 37.74 -7.42
C ASN A 880 -16.61 36.57 -7.79
N ARG A 881 -15.71 36.73 -8.78
CA ARG A 881 -14.72 35.73 -9.22
C ARG A 881 -15.33 34.35 -9.56
N GLU A 882 -16.49 34.39 -10.19
CA GLU A 882 -17.26 33.27 -10.73
C GLU A 882 -16.45 32.43 -11.73
N TRP A 883 -16.66 31.11 -11.70
CA TRP A 883 -16.16 30.18 -12.72
C TRP A 883 -17.18 30.04 -13.85
N TYR A 884 -16.72 30.13 -15.09
CA TYR A 884 -17.54 29.96 -16.28
C TYR A 884 -16.78 29.18 -17.36
N TYR A 885 -17.50 28.76 -18.39
CA TYR A 885 -16.97 28.09 -19.57
C TYR A 885 -17.14 28.99 -20.80
N THR A 886 -16.15 28.98 -21.68
CA THR A 886 -16.23 29.61 -23.01
C THR A 886 -15.97 28.58 -24.08
N PRO A 887 -16.51 28.77 -25.30
CA PRO A 887 -16.11 27.97 -26.44
C PRO A 887 -14.58 28.10 -26.65
N PRO A 888 -13.96 27.11 -27.33
CA PRO A 888 -12.57 27.22 -27.72
C PRO A 888 -12.35 28.51 -28.53
N ASP A 889 -11.22 29.18 -28.33
CA ASP A 889 -10.89 30.39 -29.10
C ASP A 889 -10.93 30.01 -30.60
N PRO A 890 -11.52 30.85 -31.47
CA PRO A 890 -11.56 30.56 -32.90
C PRO A 890 -10.13 30.39 -33.37
N VAL A 891 -9.82 29.19 -33.86
CA VAL A 891 -8.54 28.91 -34.48
C VAL A 891 -8.48 29.79 -35.73
N ASP A 892 -7.53 30.73 -35.77
CA ASP A 892 -7.09 31.40 -37.00
C ASP A 892 -6.41 30.35 -37.90
N GLU A 893 -7.20 29.41 -38.44
CA GLU A 893 -6.81 28.56 -39.55
C GLU A 893 -7.78 28.82 -40.70
N PRO A 894 -7.31 29.26 -41.87
CA PRO A 894 -8.18 29.47 -43.01
C PRO A 894 -8.81 28.14 -43.39
N MET A 895 -10.15 28.08 -43.40
CA MET A 895 -10.86 26.92 -43.92
C MET A 895 -10.34 26.58 -45.33
N PRO A 896 -9.93 25.33 -45.60
CA PRO A 896 -9.68 24.91 -46.97
C PRO A 896 -11.00 25.05 -47.74
N VAL A 897 -10.95 25.85 -48.82
CA VAL A 897 -12.04 25.98 -49.78
C VAL A 897 -12.32 24.60 -50.36
N ILE A 898 -13.42 23.97 -49.95
CA ILE A 898 -13.96 22.78 -50.61
C ILE A 898 -14.57 23.25 -51.93
N PRO A 899 -14.13 22.77 -53.10
CA PRO A 899 -14.76 23.13 -54.37
C PRO A 899 -16.19 22.58 -54.37
N ALA A 900 -17.16 23.43 -54.67
CA ALA A 900 -18.54 23.03 -54.86
C ALA A 900 -18.66 22.12 -56.10
N THR A 901 -18.66 20.80 -55.89
CA THR A 901 -19.19 19.87 -56.89
C THR A 901 -20.70 19.94 -56.86
N VAL A 902 -21.23 20.52 -57.93
CA VAL A 902 -22.65 20.61 -58.29
C VAL A 902 -23.25 19.21 -58.36
N ALA A 903 -24.11 18.86 -57.40
CA ALA A 903 -25.04 17.75 -57.55
C ALA A 903 -26.25 18.25 -58.34
N ARG A 904 -26.33 17.87 -59.63
CA ARG A 904 -27.56 17.97 -60.41
C ARG A 904 -28.55 16.94 -59.88
N ALA A 905 -29.71 17.41 -59.42
CA ALA A 905 -30.88 16.57 -59.24
C ALA A 905 -31.52 16.38 -60.62
N GLU A 906 -31.51 15.15 -61.13
CA GLU A 906 -32.40 14.72 -62.20
C GLU A 906 -33.73 14.32 -61.55
N HIS A 907 -34.77 15.07 -61.90
CA HIS A 907 -36.18 14.74 -61.69
C HIS A 907 -36.55 13.73 -62.78
N ASP A 908 -37.02 12.55 -62.40
CA ASP A 908 -37.67 11.61 -63.32
C ASP A 908 -39.12 11.47 -62.84
N ASP A 909 -39.99 12.26 -63.48
CA ASP A 909 -41.45 12.18 -63.42
C ASP A 909 -41.90 11.19 -64.50
N ASP A 910 -42.35 10.00 -64.11
CA ASP A 910 -43.29 9.10 -64.81
C ASP A 910 -43.35 7.78 -64.00
N ALA A 911 -44.46 7.17 -63.58
CA ALA A 911 -45.88 7.26 -63.93
C ALA A 911 -46.69 6.46 -62.85
N PRO A 912 -47.95 5.99 -63.07
CA PRO A 912 -49.14 6.58 -62.46
C PRO A 912 -49.97 5.65 -61.56
N LEU A 913 -50.93 6.29 -60.87
CA LEU A 913 -52.09 5.81 -60.08
C LEU A 913 -51.87 5.56 -58.58
#